data_AF-A0A2A5DK41-F1
#
_entry.id   AF-A0A2A5DK41-F1
#
_cell.length_a   1.000
_cell.length_b   1.000
_cell.length_c   1.000
_cell.angle_alpha   90.00
_cell.angle_beta   90.00
_cell.angle_gamma   90.00
#
_symmetry.space_group_name_H-M   'P 1'
#
loop_
_entity.id
_entity.type
_entity.pdbx_description
1 polymer ?
#
loop_
_entity_poly.entity_id
_entity_poly.type
_entity_poly.pdbx_seq_one_letter_code
_entity_poly.pdbx_strand_id
1 'polypeptide(L)'
;MKKNLFILLFCVLFMGPLFGQAAGRYVFQPSDFKSEKATETLPEGAVIILSLNNLEETVLELDQVLTTFVPSNILPPPIKQLLGQPEAIIKFLSQQAFGQQLKADQLLQIFGLNSKGSIYVAFYPPEPGKSKPSLVLTIPISNHQKISGLLNNVLKIRKAEKKNDGDQIIWEINSFNRDLPSKLFITCSKENMYISTSYEISKSLYQTKKEKSLGESSFFKTAIQNGKNINLLVDINPLKKHYHQNKMQFQSLHQLGVMQMHKLISQIPPEKKVDINFRLQTQFGILSIDEAAQYLEAVIVGGSPHFYKIIDDTITNFQGISLAFDLEKSIQTFEFNIHSNNLKPAITSINKTELISALNYIPGPRSAFTAMSKADPKSNKNEWLPFLDSIKSEFQKRKLDTKILDKAVKDMGVFSTPGTLNQFANLVVQTNYIKSGLKSVDTFKTFSDYLKKLKDAANTTFQKTTLLKGVDNSQVIAFYKENVNFHKKSKVFTDSMLTMIGCGDEDYIKLGSFKSEVYKPGVTKLTIEKGFRLKKGYFGYHEHDVINRQYLYFKPMDDFIVVEKGQREPTELITFTKRPAPDSLVKLLNLVPANTTSVSVQRFLHLVPEFIDFLGSVENSIHKEMNDFIAKVQLDELNETAARKAFKGLDLPLVFSCLSVSDDNTKVFNIFGVLEYPRSKVIPLFKQVFKDVYTHKDKLGGSMVCCIKEQGVLRYKIIMSSEGASHLIRSVVNNFATEHMHKPQGMQNLQMKVVQRNDGRLKLRKAIFFNPVWEPLLHMFFRMR
;
A
#
# COMPACT_ATOMS: atom_id res chain seq x y z
N MET A 1 0.98 16.60 22.14
CA MET A 1 0.78 17.73 21.19
C MET A 1 0.08 17.32 19.91
N LYS A 2 0.52 16.30 19.14
CA LYS A 2 -0.11 15.92 17.85
C LYS A 2 -1.60 15.45 17.95
N LYS A 3 -2.03 14.84 19.06
CA LYS A 3 -3.43 14.42 19.29
C LYS A 3 -4.40 15.58 19.60
N ASN A 4 -3.87 16.65 20.17
CA ASN A 4 -4.63 17.60 20.99
C ASN A 4 -5.52 18.55 20.15
N LEU A 5 -5.03 19.04 19.02
CA LEU A 5 -5.79 19.96 18.17
C LEU A 5 -6.62 19.26 17.08
N PHE A 6 -6.27 18.02 16.72
CA PHE A 6 -7.15 17.17 15.90
C PHE A 6 -8.41 16.79 16.71
N ILE A 7 -8.26 16.57 18.03
CA ILE A 7 -9.38 16.49 18.96
C ILE A 7 -10.13 17.83 19.01
N LEU A 8 -9.48 19.00 18.96
CA LEU A 8 -10.20 20.28 18.87
C LEU A 8 -11.03 20.40 17.58
N LEU A 9 -10.45 20.07 16.43
CA LEU A 9 -11.14 20.05 15.14
C LEU A 9 -12.32 19.06 15.15
N PHE A 10 -12.09 17.85 15.66
CA PHE A 10 -13.11 16.81 15.81
C PHE A 10 -14.19 17.23 16.83
N CYS A 11 -13.81 17.89 17.92
CA CYS A 11 -14.75 18.38 18.92
C CYS A 11 -15.57 19.56 18.40
N VAL A 12 -14.98 20.46 17.61
CA VAL A 12 -15.69 21.59 16.98
C VAL A 12 -16.64 21.09 15.88
N LEU A 13 -16.23 20.10 15.08
CA LEU A 13 -17.03 19.58 13.96
C LEU A 13 -18.05 18.50 14.36
N PHE A 14 -17.74 17.61 15.31
CA PHE A 14 -18.56 16.42 15.61
C PHE A 14 -19.13 16.39 17.04
N MET A 15 -18.48 16.99 18.04
CA MET A 15 -18.97 16.99 19.44
C MET A 15 -19.66 18.29 19.85
N GLY A 16 -19.49 19.36 19.07
CA GLY A 16 -20.21 20.62 19.22
C GLY A 16 -21.73 20.48 19.42
N PRO A 17 -22.42 19.50 18.79
CA PRO A 17 -23.84 19.29 19.00
C PRO A 17 -24.25 19.01 20.46
N LEU A 18 -23.38 18.40 21.26
CA LEU A 18 -23.69 18.03 22.65
C LEU A 18 -23.51 19.18 23.66
N PHE A 19 -22.88 20.28 23.26
CA PHE A 19 -22.47 21.36 24.17
C PHE A 19 -22.98 22.75 23.80
N GLY A 20 -23.83 22.86 22.78
CA GLY A 20 -24.22 24.14 22.17
C GLY A 20 -25.49 24.78 22.73
N GLN A 21 -25.54 25.21 24.01
CA GLN A 21 -26.64 26.07 24.51
C GLN A 21 -26.29 27.12 25.58
N ALA A 22 -25.02 27.32 25.97
CA ALA A 22 -24.69 28.36 26.96
C ALA A 22 -24.20 29.66 26.28
N ALA A 23 -24.75 30.82 26.70
CA ALA A 23 -24.16 32.12 26.40
C ALA A 23 -22.73 32.14 26.98
N GLY A 24 -21.73 32.09 26.09
CA GLY A 24 -20.33 32.06 26.50
C GLY A 24 -19.92 33.35 27.21
N ARG A 25 -19.12 33.24 28.28
CA ARG A 25 -18.63 34.38 29.08
C ARG A 25 -17.80 35.38 28.27
N TYR A 26 -17.18 34.94 27.19
CA TYR A 26 -16.32 35.75 26.33
C TYR A 26 -16.81 35.73 24.88
N VAL A 27 -16.92 36.91 24.25
CA VAL A 27 -17.24 37.07 22.83
C VAL A 27 -16.00 37.60 22.10
N PHE A 28 -15.48 36.83 21.15
CA PHE A 28 -14.29 37.21 20.38
C PHE A 28 -14.70 38.11 19.21
N GLN A 29 -14.53 39.42 19.40
CA GLN A 29 -14.87 40.42 18.39
C GLN A 29 -13.85 40.45 17.23
N PRO A 30 -14.29 40.76 16.00
CA PRO A 30 -13.39 40.94 14.87
C PRO A 30 -12.52 42.20 15.06
N SER A 31 -11.32 42.13 14.50
CA SER A 31 -10.39 43.25 14.32
C SER A 31 -10.30 43.58 12.83
N ASP A 32 -9.72 44.73 12.48
CA ASP A 32 -9.46 45.08 11.08
C ASP A 32 -8.25 44.33 10.52
N PHE A 33 -8.51 43.42 9.57
CA PHE A 33 -7.49 42.70 8.81
C PHE A 33 -7.35 43.27 7.39
N LYS A 34 -6.17 43.11 6.79
CA LYS A 34 -5.91 43.57 5.41
C LYS A 34 -6.61 42.72 4.33
N SER A 35 -6.88 41.46 4.64
CA SER A 35 -7.68 40.56 3.82
C SER A 35 -8.56 39.70 4.72
N GLU A 36 -9.76 39.41 4.24
CA GLU A 36 -10.69 38.50 4.89
C GLU A 36 -10.42 37.04 4.49
N LYS A 37 -9.70 36.79 3.39
CA LYS A 37 -9.40 35.42 2.93
C LYS A 37 -8.29 34.80 3.78
N ALA A 38 -8.58 33.64 4.37
CA ALA A 38 -7.63 32.87 5.17
C ALA A 38 -6.25 32.67 4.51
N THR A 39 -6.22 32.34 3.22
CA THR A 39 -4.97 32.11 2.46
C THR A 39 -4.13 33.37 2.26
N GLU A 40 -4.74 34.55 2.29
CA GLU A 40 -4.05 35.84 2.16
C GLU A 40 -3.58 36.39 3.52
N THR A 41 -4.19 35.93 4.63
CA THR A 41 -3.85 36.33 6.00
C THR A 41 -2.83 35.41 6.66
N LEU A 42 -2.84 34.11 6.32
CA LEU A 42 -1.84 33.17 6.82
C LEU A 42 -0.46 33.51 6.23
N PRO A 43 0.59 33.66 7.05
CA PRO A 43 1.93 33.92 6.56
C PRO A 43 2.48 32.72 5.79
N GLU A 44 3.37 32.98 4.85
CA GLU A 44 4.22 31.95 4.25
C GLU A 44 5.14 31.31 5.32
N GLY A 45 5.61 30.09 5.07
CA GLY A 45 6.55 29.40 5.97
C GLY A 45 5.95 28.21 6.72
N ALA A 46 4.68 27.89 6.48
CA ALA A 46 4.06 26.68 7.02
C ALA A 46 4.66 25.43 6.34
N VAL A 47 5.13 24.47 7.16
CA VAL A 47 5.71 23.20 6.70
C VAL A 47 4.64 22.14 6.48
N ILE A 48 3.55 22.18 7.26
CA ILE A 48 2.42 21.26 7.08
C ILE A 48 1.14 22.08 7.06
N ILE A 49 0.29 21.83 6.06
CA ILE A 49 -1.01 22.49 5.92
C ILE A 49 -2.06 21.41 5.70
N LEU A 50 -3.04 21.34 6.58
CA LEU A 50 -4.26 20.56 6.35
C LEU A 50 -5.37 21.53 5.97
N SER A 51 -6.07 21.30 4.87
CA SER A 51 -7.25 22.07 4.48
C SER A 51 -8.47 21.17 4.36
N LEU A 52 -9.58 21.58 4.96
CA LEU A 52 -10.92 21.07 4.65
C LEU A 52 -11.63 22.15 3.84
N ASN A 53 -11.84 21.89 2.56
CA ASN A 53 -12.46 22.84 1.65
C ASN A 53 -13.96 22.57 1.58
N ASN A 54 -14.77 23.63 1.49
CA ASN A 54 -16.22 23.55 1.39
C ASN A 54 -16.84 22.61 2.45
N LEU A 55 -16.96 23.11 3.68
CA LEU A 55 -17.41 22.32 4.83
C LEU A 55 -18.77 21.66 4.58
N GLU A 56 -19.68 22.37 3.92
CA GLU A 56 -21.01 21.85 3.59
C GLU A 56 -20.90 20.62 2.69
N GLU A 57 -20.20 20.74 1.56
CA GLU A 57 -20.00 19.65 0.59
C GLU A 57 -19.28 18.45 1.22
N THR A 58 -18.23 18.70 2.01
CA THR A 58 -17.49 17.64 2.72
C THR A 58 -18.40 16.85 3.67
N VAL A 59 -19.25 17.54 4.44
CA VAL A 59 -20.18 16.91 5.38
C VAL A 59 -21.28 16.13 4.63
N LEU A 60 -21.80 16.70 3.55
CA LEU A 60 -22.79 16.05 2.68
C LEU A 60 -22.24 14.78 2.02
N GLU A 61 -21.01 14.82 1.50
CA GLU A 61 -20.38 13.66 0.88
C GLU A 61 -20.09 12.55 1.90
N LEU A 62 -19.64 12.90 3.11
CA LEU A 62 -19.47 11.93 4.20
C LEU A 62 -20.80 11.24 4.54
N ASP A 63 -21.89 12.00 4.63
CA ASP A 63 -23.23 11.44 4.84
C ASP A 63 -23.63 10.49 3.70
N GLN A 64 -23.40 10.90 2.45
CA GLN A 64 -23.71 10.09 1.26
C GLN A 64 -22.89 8.81 1.19
N VAL A 65 -21.59 8.86 1.48
CA VAL A 65 -20.72 7.68 1.51
C VAL A 65 -21.21 6.73 2.60
N LEU A 66 -21.40 7.21 3.83
CA LEU A 66 -21.81 6.36 4.94
C LEU A 66 -23.19 5.72 4.70
N THR A 67 -24.16 6.48 4.18
CA THR A 67 -25.51 5.96 3.87
C THR A 67 -25.48 4.86 2.80
N THR A 68 -24.53 4.88 1.86
CA THR A 68 -24.42 3.82 0.83
C THR A 68 -24.09 2.45 1.42
N PHE A 69 -23.46 2.37 2.59
CA PHE A 69 -23.09 1.12 3.24
C PHE A 69 -24.17 0.55 4.17
N VAL A 70 -25.22 1.31 4.47
CA VAL A 70 -26.17 0.91 5.51
C VAL A 70 -27.16 -0.15 5.01
N PRO A 71 -27.21 -1.34 5.62
CA PRO A 71 -28.17 -2.39 5.28
C PRO A 71 -29.57 -2.05 5.82
N SER A 72 -30.51 -1.79 4.92
CA SER A 72 -31.87 -1.33 5.22
C SER A 72 -32.74 -2.33 5.99
N ASN A 73 -32.43 -3.62 5.95
CA ASN A 73 -33.32 -4.65 6.50
C ASN A 73 -33.08 -4.91 7.99
N ILE A 74 -31.86 -4.70 8.52
CA ILE A 74 -31.61 -4.89 9.96
C ILE A 74 -32.04 -3.71 10.83
N LEU A 75 -32.42 -2.59 10.20
CA LEU A 75 -32.70 -1.35 10.90
C LEU A 75 -34.14 -1.31 11.43
N PRO A 76 -34.36 -0.76 12.64
CA PRO A 76 -35.71 -0.47 13.13
C PRO A 76 -36.48 0.45 12.15
N PRO A 77 -37.82 0.30 12.03
CA PRO A 77 -38.62 1.10 11.10
C PRO A 77 -38.43 2.62 11.17
N PRO A 78 -38.32 3.25 12.37
CA PRO A 78 -38.07 4.69 12.47
C PRO A 78 -36.72 5.12 11.87
N ILE A 79 -35.67 4.32 12.08
CA ILE A 79 -34.33 4.59 11.53
C ILE A 79 -34.32 4.35 10.01
N LYS A 80 -35.08 3.35 9.54
CA LYS A 80 -35.21 3.07 8.10
C LYS A 80 -35.88 4.22 7.34
N GLN A 81 -36.93 4.82 7.90
CA GLN A 81 -37.58 6.00 7.32
C GLN A 81 -36.63 7.20 7.28
N LEU A 82 -35.84 7.38 8.33
CA LEU A 82 -34.85 8.46 8.40
C LEU A 82 -33.73 8.31 7.37
N LEU A 83 -33.16 7.10 7.25
CA LEU A 83 -32.11 6.78 6.27
C LEU A 83 -32.56 6.76 4.82
N GLY A 84 -33.87 6.76 4.57
CA GLY A 84 -34.44 6.96 3.24
C GLY A 84 -34.44 8.43 2.79
N GLN A 85 -34.14 9.38 3.68
CA GLN A 85 -34.10 10.80 3.36
C GLN A 85 -32.69 11.24 2.93
N PRO A 86 -32.55 12.33 2.15
CA PRO A 86 -31.25 12.97 1.98
C PRO A 86 -30.73 13.50 3.33
N GLU A 87 -29.40 13.46 3.52
CA GLU A 87 -28.70 13.95 4.73
C GLU A 87 -29.08 13.19 5.99
N ALA A 88 -29.30 11.89 5.87
CA ALA A 88 -29.97 11.12 6.92
C ALA A 88 -29.16 10.98 8.20
N ILE A 89 -27.83 10.81 8.11
CA ILE A 89 -26.97 10.70 9.28
C ILE A 89 -26.85 12.07 9.95
N ILE A 90 -26.73 13.14 9.16
CA ILE A 90 -26.72 14.51 9.69
C ILE A 90 -28.01 14.80 10.44
N LYS A 91 -29.17 14.52 9.84
CA LYS A 91 -30.49 14.69 10.46
C LYS A 91 -30.66 13.81 11.70
N PHE A 92 -30.15 12.59 11.68
CA PHE A 92 -30.17 11.69 12.83
C PHE A 92 -29.37 12.28 14.00
N LEU A 93 -28.12 12.68 13.75
CA LEU A 93 -27.24 13.25 14.76
C LEU A 93 -27.79 14.58 15.28
N SER A 94 -28.36 15.42 14.42
CA SER A 94 -28.97 16.67 14.83
C SER A 94 -30.23 16.45 15.67
N GLN A 95 -31.05 15.44 15.35
CA GLN A 95 -32.23 15.10 16.13
C GLN A 95 -31.86 14.60 17.52
N GLN A 96 -30.80 13.79 17.63
CA GLN A 96 -30.29 13.34 18.93
C GLN A 96 -29.68 14.48 19.76
N ALA A 97 -28.98 15.41 19.11
CA ALA A 97 -28.28 16.49 19.81
C ALA A 97 -29.17 17.69 20.16
N PHE A 98 -30.09 18.07 19.27
CA PHE A 98 -30.88 19.30 19.36
C PHE A 98 -32.39 19.06 19.43
N GLY A 99 -32.84 17.81 19.37
CA GLY A 99 -34.27 17.47 19.32
C GLY A 99 -34.95 17.77 17.97
N GLN A 100 -34.20 18.21 16.95
CA GLN A 100 -34.73 18.58 15.63
C GLN A 100 -33.86 18.09 14.48
N GLN A 101 -34.48 17.77 13.34
CA GLN A 101 -33.78 17.38 12.12
C GLN A 101 -33.30 18.62 11.38
N LEU A 102 -31.98 18.75 11.24
CA LEU A 102 -31.32 19.88 10.61
C LEU A 102 -30.61 19.41 9.34
N LYS A 103 -30.59 20.29 8.34
CA LYS A 103 -29.72 20.15 7.17
C LYS A 103 -28.28 20.54 7.51
N ALA A 104 -27.33 20.16 6.65
CA ALA A 104 -25.91 20.47 6.80
C ALA A 104 -25.64 21.98 6.96
N ASP A 105 -26.23 22.80 6.10
CA ASP A 105 -26.11 24.27 6.15
C ASP A 105 -26.67 24.86 7.45
N GLN A 106 -27.84 24.39 7.90
CA GLN A 106 -28.47 24.81 9.14
C GLN A 106 -27.63 24.44 10.37
N LEU A 107 -27.06 23.23 10.37
CA LEU A 107 -26.15 22.78 11.42
C LEU A 107 -24.93 23.71 11.51
N LEU A 108 -24.31 24.05 10.38
CA LEU A 108 -23.16 24.96 10.31
C LEU A 108 -23.55 26.38 10.77
N GLN A 109 -24.74 26.88 10.41
CA GLN A 109 -25.25 28.17 10.87
C GLN A 109 -25.54 28.23 12.38
N ILE A 110 -25.96 27.12 13.00
CA ILE A 110 -26.12 27.03 14.46
C ILE A 110 -24.76 27.16 15.16
N PHE A 111 -23.69 26.62 14.57
CA PHE A 111 -22.34 26.79 15.09
C PHE A 111 -21.70 28.15 14.76
N GLY A 112 -22.37 28.97 13.93
CA GLY A 112 -21.81 30.24 13.46
C GLY A 112 -20.64 30.05 12.50
N LEU A 113 -20.58 28.92 11.79
CA LEU A 113 -19.58 28.62 10.78
C LEU A 113 -20.05 29.10 9.40
N ASN A 114 -19.14 29.55 8.55
CA ASN A 114 -19.44 29.83 7.15
C ASN A 114 -19.31 28.52 6.33
N SER A 115 -20.42 28.10 5.72
CA SER A 115 -20.55 26.78 5.09
C SER A 115 -19.66 26.61 3.85
N LYS A 116 -19.40 27.70 3.13
CA LYS A 116 -18.53 27.73 1.94
C LYS A 116 -17.06 27.99 2.26
N GLY A 117 -16.76 28.35 3.50
CA GLY A 117 -15.40 28.62 3.94
C GLY A 117 -14.57 27.34 4.06
N SER A 118 -13.25 27.51 4.13
CA SER A 118 -12.31 26.40 4.31
C SER A 118 -11.67 26.46 5.70
N ILE A 119 -11.54 25.31 6.36
CA ILE A 119 -10.76 25.20 7.59
C ILE A 119 -9.32 24.89 7.22
N TYR A 120 -8.38 25.62 7.84
CA TYR A 120 -6.95 25.38 7.65
C TYR A 120 -6.27 25.06 8.98
N VAL A 121 -5.38 24.09 8.98
CA VAL A 121 -4.42 23.86 10.08
C VAL A 121 -3.02 24.01 9.51
N ALA A 122 -2.33 25.09 9.88
CA ALA A 122 -0.99 25.40 9.43
C ALA A 122 0.03 25.20 10.57
N PHE A 123 1.09 24.45 10.30
CA PHE A 123 2.20 24.20 11.23
C PHE A 123 3.44 24.94 10.76
N TYR A 124 4.02 25.75 11.63
CA TYR A 124 5.23 26.53 11.39
C TYR A 124 6.40 25.96 12.20
N PRO A 125 7.62 25.95 11.64
CA PRO A 125 8.80 25.53 12.38
C PRO A 125 9.05 26.47 13.57
N PRO A 126 9.75 26.00 14.62
CA PRO A 126 10.09 26.85 15.75
C PRO A 126 10.94 28.04 15.30
N GLU A 127 10.63 29.22 15.83
CA GLU A 127 11.47 30.41 15.63
C GLU A 127 12.85 30.22 16.31
N PRO A 128 13.90 30.91 15.83
CA PRO A 128 15.21 30.89 16.48
C PRO A 128 15.11 31.20 17.97
N GLY A 129 15.67 30.32 18.82
CA GLY A 129 15.63 30.47 20.28
C GLY A 129 14.39 29.89 20.97
N LYS A 130 13.40 29.39 20.22
CA LYS A 130 12.24 28.66 20.77
C LYS A 130 12.34 27.17 20.48
N SER A 131 11.90 26.34 21.44
CA SER A 131 11.94 24.89 21.32
C SER A 131 10.65 24.26 20.78
N LYS A 132 9.58 25.04 20.63
CA LYS A 132 8.25 24.54 20.25
C LYS A 132 7.78 25.12 18.91
N PRO A 133 7.23 24.28 18.01
CA PRO A 133 6.64 24.75 16.77
C PRO A 133 5.37 25.55 17.05
N SER A 134 5.06 26.48 16.13
CA SER A 134 3.82 27.26 16.17
C SER A 134 2.76 26.61 15.29
N LEU A 135 1.51 26.68 15.72
CA LEU A 135 0.36 26.19 14.96
C LEU A 135 -0.68 27.29 14.87
N VAL A 136 -1.40 27.33 13.74
CA VAL A 136 -2.59 28.16 13.53
C VAL A 136 -3.72 27.28 12.99
N LEU A 137 -4.86 27.26 13.68
CA LEU A 137 -6.13 26.73 13.20
C LEU A 137 -7.00 27.90 12.73
N THR A 138 -7.40 27.88 11.47
CA THR A 138 -8.29 28.87 10.86
C THR A 138 -9.68 28.26 10.70
N ILE A 139 -10.69 28.93 11.24
CA ILE A 139 -12.09 28.51 11.21
C ILE A 139 -12.90 29.59 10.49
N PRO A 140 -13.66 29.24 9.43
CA PRO A 140 -14.48 30.21 8.73
C PRO A 140 -15.75 30.54 9.54
N ILE A 141 -16.01 31.82 9.77
CA ILE A 141 -17.08 32.32 10.64
C ILE A 141 -18.21 32.94 9.81
N SER A 142 -19.45 32.66 10.19
CA SER A 142 -20.64 33.44 9.80
C SER A 142 -21.25 34.23 10.96
N ASN A 143 -21.03 33.80 12.21
CA ASN A 143 -21.50 34.51 13.41
C ASN A 143 -20.52 34.35 14.59
N HIS A 144 -19.89 35.46 14.99
CA HIS A 144 -18.90 35.52 16.06
C HIS A 144 -19.44 35.13 17.45
N GLN A 145 -20.70 35.47 17.76
CA GLN A 145 -21.28 35.18 19.07
C GLN A 145 -21.49 33.67 19.25
N LYS A 146 -22.08 33.01 18.23
CA LYS A 146 -22.34 31.56 18.25
C LYS A 146 -21.04 30.75 18.35
N ILE A 147 -20.05 31.06 17.51
CA ILE A 147 -18.77 30.34 17.53
C ILE A 147 -17.98 30.60 18.83
N SER A 148 -18.06 31.81 19.39
CA SER A 148 -17.44 32.10 20.69
C SER A 148 -18.11 31.30 21.81
N GLY A 149 -19.44 31.17 21.81
CA GLY A 149 -20.18 30.33 22.74
C GLY A 149 -19.71 28.87 22.69
N LEU A 150 -19.60 28.30 21.49
CA LEU A 150 -19.07 26.96 21.26
C LEU A 150 -17.65 26.81 21.84
N LEU A 151 -16.76 27.74 21.51
CA LEU A 151 -15.36 27.67 21.95
C LEU A 151 -15.18 27.84 23.46
N ASN A 152 -16.00 28.64 24.12
CA ASN A 152 -15.97 28.73 25.59
C ASN A 152 -16.17 27.34 26.24
N ASN A 153 -17.07 26.53 25.68
CA ASN A 153 -17.38 25.20 26.16
C ASN A 153 -16.30 24.17 25.77
N VAL A 154 -15.82 24.21 24.53
CA VAL A 154 -14.80 23.28 24.03
C VAL A 154 -13.43 23.53 24.69
N LEU A 155 -13.02 24.80 24.81
CA LEU A 155 -11.74 25.18 25.42
C LEU A 155 -11.78 25.14 26.94
N LYS A 156 -12.97 25.14 27.57
CA LYS A 156 -13.14 25.28 29.03
C LYS A 156 -12.30 26.44 29.59
N ILE A 157 -12.59 27.65 29.10
CA ILE A 157 -11.76 28.84 29.35
C ILE A 157 -11.73 29.19 30.85
N ARG A 158 -10.54 29.19 31.45
CA ARG A 158 -10.32 29.65 32.83
C ARG A 158 -10.28 31.17 32.89
N LYS A 159 -9.46 31.75 32.01
CA LYS A 159 -9.15 33.17 31.94
C LYS A 159 -8.91 33.53 30.49
N ALA A 160 -9.55 34.60 30.03
CA ALA A 160 -9.23 35.25 28.77
C ALA A 160 -8.79 36.68 29.06
N GLU A 161 -7.63 37.08 28.53
CA GLU A 161 -7.08 38.43 28.63
C GLU A 161 -7.01 39.05 27.25
N LYS A 162 -7.51 40.27 27.10
CA LYS A 162 -7.39 41.04 25.86
C LYS A 162 -6.03 41.75 25.86
N LYS A 163 -5.13 41.38 24.94
CA LYS A 163 -3.89 42.08 24.66
C LYS A 163 -4.11 42.97 23.44
N ASN A 164 -3.98 44.28 23.64
CA ASN A 164 -3.99 45.25 22.54
C ASN A 164 -2.55 45.53 22.12
N ASP A 165 -2.28 45.41 20.82
CA ASP A 165 -0.98 45.73 20.20
C ASP A 165 -1.26 46.77 19.10
N GLY A 166 -1.42 48.04 19.50
CA GLY A 166 -2.04 49.07 18.67
C GLY A 166 -3.55 48.82 18.49
N ASP A 167 -4.04 48.89 17.24
CA ASP A 167 -5.44 48.61 16.88
C ASP A 167 -5.75 47.10 16.80
N GLN A 168 -4.76 46.24 17.06
CA GLN A 168 -4.88 44.79 16.94
C GLN A 168 -5.34 44.17 18.26
N ILE A 169 -6.42 43.39 18.19
CA ILE A 169 -6.94 42.65 19.35
C ILE A 169 -6.45 41.20 19.29
N ILE A 170 -5.73 40.78 20.33
CA ILE A 170 -5.31 39.39 20.53
C ILE A 170 -5.83 38.91 21.88
N TRP A 171 -6.63 37.84 21.88
CA TRP A 171 -7.12 37.23 23.11
C TRP A 171 -6.16 36.14 23.57
N GLU A 172 -5.55 36.31 24.75
CA GLU A 172 -4.78 35.27 25.42
C GLU A 172 -5.71 34.41 26.28
N ILE A 173 -5.79 33.12 25.98
CA ILE A 173 -6.72 32.17 26.60
C ILE A 173 -5.95 31.11 27.38
N ASN A 174 -6.29 30.96 28.65
CA ASN A 174 -5.86 29.86 29.48
C ASN A 174 -6.95 28.77 29.52
N SER A 175 -6.63 27.60 28.96
CA SER A 175 -7.54 26.45 28.81
C SER A 175 -7.39 25.47 29.98
N PHE A 176 -8.51 25.00 30.55
CA PHE A 176 -8.53 23.86 31.48
C PHE A 176 -8.66 22.50 30.79
N ASN A 177 -8.89 22.49 29.47
CA ASN A 177 -8.99 21.26 28.73
C ASN A 177 -7.60 20.58 28.66
N ARG A 178 -7.46 19.43 29.34
CA ARG A 178 -6.21 18.65 29.41
C ARG A 178 -5.76 18.15 28.04
N ASP A 179 -6.70 18.05 27.09
CA ASP A 179 -6.43 17.64 25.74
C ASP A 179 -5.97 18.80 24.85
N LEU A 180 -5.80 20.03 25.36
CA LEU A 180 -5.35 21.20 24.59
C LEU A 180 -4.10 21.86 25.20
N PRO A 181 -3.34 22.67 24.44
CA PRO A 181 -2.34 23.54 25.02
C PRO A 181 -2.95 24.41 26.12
N SER A 182 -2.25 24.54 27.26
CA SER A 182 -2.72 25.34 28.40
C SER A 182 -2.91 26.81 28.06
N LYS A 183 -2.19 27.30 27.05
CA LYS A 183 -2.20 28.68 26.58
C LYS A 183 -2.42 28.72 25.08
N LEU A 184 -3.42 29.50 24.65
CA LEU A 184 -3.80 29.71 23.25
C LEU A 184 -4.01 31.21 23.01
N PHE A 185 -3.91 31.62 21.75
CA PHE A 185 -4.13 32.99 21.32
C PHE A 185 -5.21 33.00 20.24
N ILE A 186 -6.25 33.81 20.40
CA ILE A 186 -7.32 33.94 19.41
C ILE A 186 -7.31 35.34 18.79
N THR A 187 -7.35 35.38 17.47
CA THR A 187 -7.53 36.60 16.67
C THR A 187 -8.65 36.36 15.66
N CYS A 188 -9.36 37.41 15.28
CA CYS A 188 -10.60 37.29 14.52
C CYS A 188 -10.65 38.36 13.43
N SER A 189 -10.81 37.95 12.18
CA SER A 189 -11.26 38.80 11.06
C SER A 189 -12.80 38.73 10.97
N LYS A 190 -13.43 39.41 10.01
CA LYS A 190 -14.90 39.34 9.84
C LYS A 190 -15.35 37.97 9.36
N GLU A 191 -14.53 37.30 8.54
CA GLU A 191 -14.87 36.01 7.94
C GLU A 191 -14.16 34.81 8.57
N ASN A 192 -13.10 35.02 9.37
CA ASN A 192 -12.26 33.92 9.88
C ASN A 192 -11.80 34.14 11.32
N MET A 193 -11.77 33.05 12.10
CA MET A 193 -11.14 32.97 13.42
C MET A 193 -9.82 32.23 13.31
N TYR A 194 -8.77 32.78 13.91
CA TYR A 194 -7.46 32.14 13.97
C TYR A 194 -7.12 31.80 15.43
N ILE A 195 -6.95 30.51 15.71
CA ILE A 195 -6.55 29.97 17.01
C ILE A 195 -5.10 29.50 16.90
N SER A 196 -4.23 30.17 17.65
CA SER A 196 -2.78 30.02 17.55
C SER A 196 -2.15 29.55 18.85
N THR A 197 -1.03 28.83 18.77
CA THR A 197 -0.27 28.39 19.96
C THR A 197 0.83 29.37 20.39
N SER A 198 1.08 30.42 19.60
CA SER A 198 2.11 31.44 19.84
C SER A 198 1.51 32.84 19.68
N TYR A 199 2.01 33.77 20.49
CA TYR A 199 1.63 35.18 20.42
C TYR A 199 2.16 35.82 19.14
N GLU A 200 3.39 35.47 18.76
CA GLU A 200 4.13 36.03 17.64
C GLU A 200 3.51 35.65 16.30
N ILE A 201 3.10 34.38 16.14
CA ILE A 201 2.37 33.98 14.93
C ILE A 201 1.03 34.72 14.85
N SER A 202 0.34 34.95 15.97
CA SER A 202 -0.92 35.72 15.99
C SER A 202 -0.71 37.18 15.60
N LYS A 203 0.39 37.80 16.04
CA LYS A 203 0.79 39.15 15.62
C LYS A 203 1.13 39.20 14.12
N SER A 204 1.79 38.16 13.61
CA SER A 204 2.17 38.08 12.20
C SER A 204 0.97 38.02 11.25
N LEU A 205 -0.18 37.48 11.69
CA LEU A 205 -1.41 37.43 10.88
C LEU A 205 -1.87 38.84 10.46
N TYR A 206 -1.78 39.83 11.35
CA TYR A 206 -2.13 41.22 11.02
C TYR A 206 -1.10 41.91 10.12
N GLN A 207 0.16 41.47 10.18
CA GLN A 207 1.29 42.10 9.50
C GLN A 207 1.63 41.45 8.16
N THR A 208 0.99 40.33 7.83
CA THR A 208 1.24 39.57 6.59
C THR A 208 0.96 40.46 5.38
N LYS A 209 1.99 40.68 4.56
CA LYS A 209 1.85 41.34 3.26
C LYS A 209 1.35 40.30 2.26
N LYS A 210 0.51 40.70 1.30
CA LYS A 210 -0.05 39.80 0.28
C LYS A 210 1.01 38.92 -0.38
N GLU A 211 2.14 39.50 -0.76
CA GLU A 211 3.29 38.83 -1.39
C GLU A 211 3.97 37.75 -0.53
N LYS A 212 3.79 37.80 0.80
CA LYS A 212 4.32 36.83 1.77
C LYS A 212 3.22 36.00 2.41
N SER A 213 2.06 35.93 1.78
CA SER A 213 0.94 35.12 2.24
C SER A 213 1.05 33.70 1.71
N LEU A 214 0.42 32.77 2.42
CA LEU A 214 0.38 31.37 2.03
C LEU A 214 -0.20 31.18 0.62
N GLY A 215 -1.24 31.95 0.27
CA GLY A 215 -1.90 31.90 -1.03
C GLY A 215 -1.01 32.30 -2.20
N GLU A 216 0.06 33.07 -1.96
CA GLU A 216 1.01 33.48 -3.00
C GLU A 216 2.17 32.47 -3.19
N SER A 217 2.36 31.52 -2.27
CA SER A 217 3.38 30.46 -2.39
C SER A 217 3.19 29.66 -3.68
N SER A 218 4.26 29.52 -4.46
CA SER A 218 4.26 28.76 -5.72
C SER A 218 3.90 27.29 -5.50
N PHE A 219 4.36 26.71 -4.39
CA PHE A 219 4.03 25.34 -4.00
C PHE A 219 2.55 25.24 -3.63
N PHE A 220 2.03 26.15 -2.79
CA PHE A 220 0.63 26.14 -2.37
C PHE A 220 -0.33 26.27 -3.55
N LYS A 221 -0.07 27.21 -4.48
CA LYS A 221 -0.86 27.38 -5.70
C LYS A 221 -0.91 26.10 -6.52
N THR A 222 0.26 25.50 -6.78
CA THR A 222 0.35 24.26 -7.58
C THR A 222 -0.33 23.09 -6.89
N ALA A 223 -0.22 22.99 -5.57
CA ALA A 223 -0.77 21.88 -4.80
C ALA A 223 -2.30 21.95 -4.61
N ILE A 224 -2.90 23.16 -4.62
CA ILE A 224 -4.34 23.38 -4.42
C ILE A 224 -5.11 23.63 -5.71
N GLN A 225 -4.45 23.81 -6.86
CA GLN A 225 -5.10 24.04 -8.17
C GLN A 225 -6.20 23.01 -8.54
N ASN A 226 -6.21 21.82 -7.91
CA ASN A 226 -7.24 20.79 -8.08
C ASN A 226 -8.12 20.58 -6.82
N GLY A 227 -8.33 21.64 -6.03
CA GLY A 227 -8.90 21.62 -4.68
C GLY A 227 -9.97 20.55 -4.45
N LYS A 228 -9.57 19.49 -3.75
CA LYS A 228 -10.46 18.43 -3.25
C LYS A 228 -10.93 18.78 -1.85
N ASN A 229 -11.88 17.99 -1.34
CA ASN A 229 -12.56 18.20 -0.06
C ASN A 229 -11.57 18.21 1.11
N ILE A 230 -10.56 17.34 1.06
CA ILE A 230 -9.52 17.27 2.08
C ILE A 230 -8.15 17.30 1.41
N ASN A 231 -7.27 18.23 1.81
CA ASN A 231 -5.87 18.26 1.36
C ASN A 231 -4.90 18.31 2.53
N LEU A 232 -3.80 17.58 2.44
CA LEU A 232 -2.66 17.64 3.33
C LEU A 232 -1.41 17.96 2.51
N LEU A 233 -0.85 19.14 2.74
CA LEU A 233 0.35 19.64 2.08
C LEU A 233 1.52 19.59 3.04
N VAL A 234 2.69 19.20 2.54
CA VAL A 234 3.96 19.27 3.25
C VAL A 234 4.94 20.06 2.40
N ASP A 235 5.22 21.29 2.79
CA ASP A 235 6.16 22.19 2.12
C ASP A 235 7.54 22.09 2.78
N ILE A 236 8.56 21.77 2.00
CA ILE A 236 9.94 21.67 2.50
C ILE A 236 10.72 22.99 2.36
N ASN A 237 10.22 23.95 1.56
CA ASN A 237 10.91 25.22 1.30
C ASN A 237 11.30 25.97 2.57
N PRO A 238 10.46 26.04 3.64
CA PRO A 238 10.86 26.70 4.88
C PRO A 238 12.06 26.04 5.56
N LEU A 239 12.26 24.73 5.36
CA LEU A 239 13.36 23.96 5.95
C LEU A 239 14.66 24.03 5.12
N LYS A 240 14.59 24.42 3.83
CA LYS A 240 15.78 24.54 2.98
C LYS A 240 16.78 25.56 3.50
N LYS A 241 16.31 26.65 4.12
CA LYS A 241 17.18 27.66 4.74
C LYS A 241 18.08 27.05 5.83
N HIS A 242 17.51 26.19 6.69
CA HIS A 242 18.29 25.49 7.71
C HIS A 242 19.27 24.49 7.11
N TYR A 243 18.88 23.80 6.04
CA TYR A 243 19.80 22.93 5.31
C TYR A 243 20.99 23.71 4.74
N HIS A 244 20.76 24.84 4.06
CA HIS A 244 21.82 25.67 3.50
C HIS A 244 22.74 26.27 4.58
N GLN A 245 22.19 26.69 5.72
CA GLN A 245 22.99 27.17 6.86
C GLN A 245 23.91 26.07 7.43
N ASN A 246 23.45 24.82 7.45
CA ASN A 246 24.21 23.68 7.95
C ASN A 246 24.97 22.92 6.86
N LYS A 247 24.94 23.40 5.61
CA LYS A 247 25.54 22.70 4.45
C LYS A 247 27.03 22.46 4.65
N MET A 248 27.77 23.46 5.12
CA MET A 248 29.21 23.33 5.39
C MET A 248 29.49 22.30 6.50
N GLN A 249 28.67 22.28 7.55
CA GLN A 249 28.80 21.28 8.63
C GLN A 249 28.52 19.87 8.10
N PHE A 250 27.46 19.71 7.31
CA PHE A 250 27.11 18.43 6.70
C PHE A 250 28.20 17.94 5.74
N GLN A 251 28.75 18.86 4.94
CA GLN A 251 29.87 18.58 4.05
C GLN A 251 31.14 18.23 4.83
N SER A 252 31.36 18.74 6.04
CA SER A 252 32.51 18.36 6.88
C SER A 252 32.37 17.04 7.64
N LEU A 253 31.20 16.38 7.65
CA LEU A 253 30.97 15.15 8.43
C LEU A 253 31.92 14.00 8.03
N HIS A 254 32.31 13.93 6.76
CA HIS A 254 33.26 12.93 6.30
C HIS A 254 34.63 13.07 6.99
N GLN A 255 35.08 14.30 7.27
CA GLN A 255 36.34 14.55 7.99
C GLN A 255 36.28 14.03 9.42
N LEU A 256 35.15 14.18 10.12
CA LEU A 256 34.94 13.61 11.45
C LEU A 256 34.99 12.07 11.42
N GLY A 257 34.39 11.45 10.40
CA GLY A 257 34.46 10.01 10.20
C GLY A 257 35.89 9.51 9.99
N VAL A 258 36.68 10.22 9.17
CA VAL A 258 38.11 9.94 8.94
C VAL A 258 38.92 10.09 10.23
N MET A 259 38.72 11.16 10.99
CA MET A 259 39.40 11.36 12.28
C MET A 259 39.07 10.27 13.29
N GLN A 260 37.80 9.86 13.38
CA GLN A 260 37.38 8.76 14.26
C GLN A 260 37.99 7.42 13.85
N MET A 261 38.06 7.15 12.54
CA MET A 261 38.72 5.96 12.00
C MET A 261 40.20 5.90 12.42
N HIS A 262 40.96 6.97 12.20
CA HIS A 262 42.38 7.05 12.62
C HIS A 262 42.55 6.91 14.13
N LYS A 263 41.64 7.51 14.92
CA LYS A 263 41.64 7.33 16.38
C LYS A 263 41.41 5.87 16.77
N LEU A 264 40.45 5.18 16.16
CA LEU A 264 40.19 3.77 16.43
C LEU A 264 41.38 2.88 16.06
N ILE A 265 42.05 3.16 14.93
CA ILE A 265 43.25 2.43 14.51
C ILE A 265 44.39 2.64 15.51
N SER A 266 44.57 3.87 16.01
CA SER A 266 45.60 4.18 17.02
C SER A 266 45.36 3.48 18.37
N GLN A 267 44.13 3.07 18.66
CA GLN A 267 43.75 2.38 19.90
C GLN A 267 43.91 0.86 19.82
N ILE A 268 44.25 0.31 18.64
CA ILE A 268 44.48 -1.12 18.47
C ILE A 268 45.82 -1.50 19.14
N PRO A 269 45.83 -2.49 20.06
CA PRO A 269 47.06 -2.95 20.68
C PRO A 269 48.11 -3.40 19.64
N PRO A 270 49.41 -3.13 19.85
CA PRO A 270 50.47 -3.46 18.89
C PRO A 270 50.46 -4.91 18.41
N GLU A 271 50.23 -5.85 19.33
CA GLU A 271 50.17 -7.30 19.04
C GLU A 271 49.06 -7.63 18.03
N LYS A 272 47.87 -7.04 18.21
CA LYS A 272 46.75 -7.22 17.27
C LYS A 272 47.00 -6.51 15.94
N LYS A 273 47.73 -5.39 15.95
CA LYS A 273 48.08 -4.66 14.73
C LYS A 273 48.99 -5.48 13.82
N VAL A 274 49.93 -6.25 14.37
CA VAL A 274 50.80 -7.18 13.62
C VAL A 274 49.97 -8.27 12.94
N ASP A 275 49.07 -8.93 13.68
CA ASP A 275 48.18 -9.96 13.13
C ASP A 275 47.27 -9.43 12.02
N ILE A 276 46.71 -8.22 12.21
CA ILE A 276 45.86 -7.58 11.20
C ILE A 276 46.67 -7.23 9.96
N ASN A 277 47.86 -6.63 10.12
CA ASN A 277 48.74 -6.28 9.00
C ASN A 277 49.16 -7.53 8.22
N PHE A 278 49.52 -8.61 8.91
CA PHE A 278 49.88 -9.88 8.26
C PHE A 278 48.70 -10.42 7.44
N ARG A 279 47.48 -10.39 7.97
CA ARG A 279 46.27 -10.79 7.23
C ARG A 279 45.99 -9.89 6.04
N LEU A 280 46.12 -8.57 6.20
CA LEU A 280 45.92 -7.60 5.12
C LEU A 280 46.92 -7.80 3.98
N GLN A 281 48.18 -8.07 4.32
CA GLN A 281 49.24 -8.30 3.34
C GLN A 281 49.05 -9.64 2.61
N THR A 282 48.73 -10.71 3.36
CA THR A 282 48.58 -12.06 2.79
C THR A 282 47.28 -12.24 2.00
N GLN A 283 46.19 -11.57 2.39
CA GLN A 283 44.87 -11.75 1.75
C GLN A 283 44.54 -10.68 0.70
N PHE A 284 44.99 -9.44 0.91
CA PHE A 284 44.59 -8.29 0.08
C PHE A 284 45.78 -7.58 -0.58
N GLY A 285 47.03 -7.98 -0.28
CA GLY A 285 48.22 -7.29 -0.77
C GLY A 285 48.42 -5.89 -0.20
N ILE A 286 47.73 -5.54 0.90
CA ILE A 286 47.81 -4.24 1.58
C ILE A 286 48.84 -4.33 2.70
N LEU A 287 49.84 -3.46 2.72
CA LEU A 287 51.01 -3.55 3.61
C LEU A 287 50.65 -3.36 5.09
N SER A 288 49.62 -2.56 5.39
CA SER A 288 49.23 -2.27 6.77
C SER A 288 47.78 -1.80 6.89
N ILE A 289 47.26 -1.84 8.12
CA ILE A 289 45.97 -1.23 8.47
C ILE A 289 45.98 0.29 8.21
N ASP A 290 47.13 0.95 8.29
CA ASP A 290 47.28 2.38 7.99
C ASP A 290 47.12 2.62 6.47
N GLU A 291 47.64 1.73 5.62
CA GLU A 291 47.40 1.77 4.17
C GLU A 291 45.93 1.45 3.85
N ALA A 292 45.32 0.45 4.51
CA ALA A 292 43.89 0.16 4.37
C ALA A 292 43.00 1.36 4.75
N ALA A 293 43.39 2.11 5.78
CA ALA A 293 42.73 3.34 6.18
C ALA A 293 42.84 4.43 5.11
N GLN A 294 44.00 4.54 4.43
CA GLN A 294 44.18 5.46 3.31
C GLN A 294 43.27 5.13 2.13
N TYR A 295 43.09 3.84 1.80
CA TYR A 295 42.11 3.40 0.80
C TYR A 295 40.68 3.81 1.18
N LEU A 296 40.27 3.53 2.42
CA LEU A 296 38.93 3.87 2.91
C LEU A 296 38.71 5.39 2.97
N GLU A 297 39.70 6.15 3.42
CA GLU A 297 39.69 7.60 3.43
C GLU A 297 39.55 8.17 2.02
N ALA A 298 40.27 7.62 1.04
CA ALA A 298 40.18 8.06 -0.35
C ALA A 298 38.78 7.81 -0.95
N VAL A 299 38.12 6.68 -0.60
CA VAL A 299 36.73 6.41 -0.98
C VAL A 299 35.77 7.40 -0.31
N ILE A 300 35.95 7.67 0.99
CA ILE A 300 35.09 8.59 1.74
C ILE A 300 35.25 10.03 1.23
N VAL A 301 36.49 10.52 1.09
CA VAL A 301 36.81 11.88 0.65
C VAL A 301 36.46 12.08 -0.83
N GLY A 302 36.78 11.11 -1.69
CA GLY A 302 36.48 11.19 -3.13
C GLY A 302 35.00 10.99 -3.45
N GLY A 303 34.32 10.10 -2.72
CA GLY A 303 32.92 9.76 -2.96
C GLY A 303 31.92 10.74 -2.35
N SER A 304 32.23 11.31 -1.17
CA SER A 304 31.28 12.15 -0.43
C SER A 304 30.81 13.41 -1.18
N PRO A 305 31.65 14.16 -1.94
CA PRO A 305 31.17 15.32 -2.71
C PRO A 305 30.09 14.97 -3.72
N HIS A 306 30.17 13.78 -4.35
CA HIS A 306 29.17 13.33 -5.30
C HIS A 306 27.84 12.98 -4.62
N PHE A 307 27.88 12.24 -3.50
CA PHE A 307 26.69 11.97 -2.70
C PHE A 307 26.06 13.25 -2.15
N TYR A 308 26.87 14.18 -1.65
CA TYR A 308 26.40 15.48 -1.18
C TYR A 308 25.76 16.29 -2.32
N LYS A 309 26.33 16.25 -3.52
CA LYS A 309 25.73 16.90 -4.69
C LYS A 309 24.37 16.30 -5.03
N ILE A 310 24.23 14.97 -5.06
CA ILE A 310 22.92 14.33 -5.33
C ILE A 310 21.89 14.73 -4.26
N ILE A 311 22.28 14.73 -2.99
CA ILE A 311 21.39 15.15 -1.89
C ILE A 311 21.04 16.63 -2.02
N ASP A 312 22.01 17.50 -2.28
CA ASP A 312 21.83 18.95 -2.44
C ASP A 312 20.94 19.27 -3.64
N ASP A 313 21.18 18.64 -4.80
CA ASP A 313 20.36 18.76 -6.00
C ASP A 313 18.93 18.27 -5.73
N THR A 314 18.77 17.15 -5.01
CA THR A 314 17.45 16.61 -4.65
C THR A 314 16.71 17.55 -3.70
N ILE A 315 17.35 18.01 -2.62
CA ILE A 315 16.74 18.92 -1.62
C ILE A 315 16.42 20.28 -2.25
N THR A 316 17.31 20.82 -3.06
CA THR A 316 17.14 22.14 -3.70
C THR A 316 15.93 22.12 -4.64
N ASN A 317 15.79 21.06 -5.45
CA ASN A 317 14.73 20.95 -6.45
C ASN A 317 13.40 20.40 -5.91
N PHE A 318 13.43 19.61 -4.84
CA PHE A 318 12.23 19.09 -4.19
C PHE A 318 11.46 20.20 -3.48
N GLN A 319 10.19 20.39 -3.79
CA GLN A 319 9.35 21.44 -3.19
C GLN A 319 8.52 20.89 -2.03
N GLY A 320 7.99 19.67 -2.17
CA GLY A 320 7.12 19.09 -1.15
C GLY A 320 6.27 17.93 -1.65
N ILE A 321 5.35 17.48 -0.80
CA ILE A 321 4.32 16.49 -1.15
C ILE A 321 2.93 17.07 -0.86
N SER A 322 1.94 16.62 -1.63
CA SER A 322 0.53 16.89 -1.32
C SER A 322 -0.30 15.61 -1.41
N LEU A 323 -1.22 15.46 -0.48
CA LEU A 323 -2.21 14.41 -0.44
C LEU A 323 -3.59 15.07 -0.59
N ALA A 324 -4.44 14.54 -1.45
CA ALA A 324 -5.79 15.06 -1.65
C ALA A 324 -6.80 13.90 -1.65
N PHE A 325 -7.95 14.11 -1.01
CA PHE A 325 -9.04 13.13 -0.93
C PHE A 325 -10.34 13.77 -1.41
N ASP A 326 -11.00 13.06 -2.31
CA ASP A 326 -12.32 13.36 -2.84
C ASP A 326 -13.28 12.27 -2.37
N LEU A 327 -14.37 12.68 -1.71
CA LEU A 327 -15.31 11.79 -1.04
C LEU A 327 -16.61 11.60 -1.84
N GLU A 328 -16.58 11.91 -3.14
CA GLU A 328 -17.73 11.72 -4.03
C GLU A 328 -18.37 10.33 -3.85
N LYS A 329 -19.72 10.30 -3.84
CA LYS A 329 -20.56 9.19 -3.39
C LYS A 329 -20.22 7.82 -4.00
N SER A 330 -19.99 7.78 -5.31
CA SER A 330 -19.81 6.52 -6.06
C SER A 330 -18.35 6.20 -6.39
N ILE A 331 -17.53 7.25 -6.51
CA ILE A 331 -16.13 7.16 -6.93
C ILE A 331 -15.30 7.99 -5.97
N GLN A 332 -14.60 7.34 -5.06
CA GLN A 332 -13.65 8.03 -4.19
C GLN A 332 -12.32 8.16 -4.91
N THR A 333 -11.70 9.32 -4.80
CA THR A 333 -10.35 9.53 -5.35
C THR A 333 -9.37 9.96 -4.28
N PHE A 334 -8.19 9.36 -4.31
CA PHE A 334 -7.06 9.74 -3.47
C PHE A 334 -5.87 10.07 -4.36
N GLU A 335 -5.30 11.24 -4.18
CA GLU A 335 -4.16 11.72 -4.96
C GLU A 335 -2.96 11.92 -4.04
N PHE A 336 -1.82 11.36 -4.43
CA PHE A 336 -0.52 11.63 -3.84
C PHE A 336 0.38 12.27 -4.89
N ASN A 337 0.75 13.52 -4.67
CA ASN A 337 1.59 14.29 -5.58
C ASN A 337 2.97 14.55 -4.95
N ILE A 338 4.01 14.30 -5.71
CA ILE A 338 5.38 14.70 -5.41
C ILE A 338 5.70 15.91 -6.28
N HIS A 339 6.07 17.04 -5.65
CA HIS A 339 6.38 18.30 -6.33
C HIS A 339 7.90 18.52 -6.35
N SER A 340 8.49 18.59 -7.54
CA SER A 340 9.93 18.81 -7.71
C SER A 340 10.24 19.39 -9.09
N ASN A 341 11.11 20.41 -9.14
CA ASN A 341 11.53 21.05 -10.39
C ASN A 341 12.26 20.10 -11.35
N ASN A 342 12.78 18.97 -10.85
CA ASN A 342 13.49 17.96 -11.66
C ASN A 342 12.54 17.00 -12.39
N LEU A 343 11.24 17.05 -12.11
CA LEU A 343 10.25 16.18 -12.76
C LEU A 343 9.88 16.75 -14.12
N LYS A 344 10.08 15.91 -15.15
CA LYS A 344 9.72 16.21 -16.53
C LYS A 344 8.41 15.51 -16.89
N PRO A 345 7.59 16.10 -17.78
CA PRO A 345 6.42 15.44 -18.32
C PRO A 345 6.84 14.19 -19.10
N ALA A 346 6.00 13.17 -19.11
CA ALA A 346 6.24 11.99 -19.94
C ALA A 346 6.03 12.31 -21.42
N ILE A 347 6.81 11.66 -22.29
CA ILE A 347 6.70 11.84 -23.75
C ILE A 347 5.38 11.26 -24.28
N THR A 348 4.91 10.15 -23.69
CA THR A 348 3.67 9.48 -24.13
C THR A 348 2.76 9.14 -22.96
N SER A 349 1.46 9.15 -23.23
CA SER A 349 0.42 8.71 -22.31
C SER A 349 -0.35 7.53 -22.88
N ILE A 350 -1.04 6.80 -22.01
CA ILE A 350 -1.86 5.65 -22.39
C ILE A 350 -3.07 6.15 -23.18
N ASN A 351 -3.24 5.61 -24.39
CA ASN A 351 -4.48 5.77 -25.12
C ASN A 351 -5.56 4.85 -24.53
N LYS A 352 -6.62 5.45 -23.97
CA LYS A 352 -7.72 4.72 -23.30
C LYS A 352 -8.40 3.70 -24.22
N THR A 353 -8.69 4.10 -25.46
CA THR A 353 -9.36 3.25 -26.44
C THR A 353 -8.51 2.03 -26.77
N GLU A 354 -7.20 2.23 -26.92
CA GLU A 354 -6.26 1.13 -27.13
C GLU A 354 -6.17 0.22 -25.92
N LEU A 355 -6.12 0.78 -24.71
CA LEU A 355 -6.11 -0.01 -23.48
C LEU A 355 -7.37 -0.87 -23.34
N ILE A 356 -8.56 -0.31 -23.61
CA ILE A 356 -9.82 -1.06 -23.57
C ILE A 356 -9.80 -2.17 -24.63
N SER A 357 -9.32 -1.90 -25.85
CA SER A 357 -9.18 -2.91 -26.90
C SER A 357 -8.20 -4.03 -26.54
N ALA A 358 -7.10 -3.69 -25.86
CA ALA A 358 -6.06 -4.61 -25.41
C ALA A 358 -6.62 -5.67 -24.44
N LEU A 359 -7.60 -5.31 -23.62
CA LEU A 359 -8.23 -6.25 -22.67
C LEU A 359 -8.98 -7.40 -23.35
N ASN A 360 -9.31 -7.27 -24.64
CA ASN A 360 -9.94 -8.34 -25.39
C ASN A 360 -8.97 -9.49 -25.69
N TYR A 361 -7.66 -9.22 -25.59
CA TYR A 361 -6.56 -10.15 -25.88
C TYR A 361 -5.92 -10.73 -24.62
N ILE A 362 -6.44 -10.38 -23.44
CA ILE A 362 -5.91 -10.85 -22.16
C ILE A 362 -6.71 -12.06 -21.69
N PRO A 363 -6.06 -13.22 -21.45
CA PRO A 363 -6.71 -14.41 -20.91
C PRO A 363 -7.14 -14.24 -19.44
N GLY A 364 -8.08 -15.09 -19.02
CA GLY A 364 -8.57 -15.17 -17.65
C GLY A 364 -9.61 -14.10 -17.25
N PRO A 365 -9.92 -14.00 -15.95
CA PRO A 365 -10.97 -13.12 -15.41
C PRO A 365 -10.63 -11.63 -15.43
N ARG A 366 -9.38 -11.26 -15.78
CA ARG A 366 -8.88 -9.87 -15.84
C ARG A 366 -9.09 -9.14 -14.50
N SER A 367 -8.87 -9.88 -13.41
CA SER A 367 -9.03 -9.40 -12.03
C SER A 367 -7.98 -8.38 -11.64
N ALA A 368 -6.77 -8.53 -12.17
CA ALA A 368 -5.69 -7.58 -11.93
C ALA A 368 -4.80 -7.47 -13.16
N PHE A 369 -4.46 -6.25 -13.55
CA PHE A 369 -3.45 -6.01 -14.59
C PHE A 369 -2.78 -4.66 -14.38
N THR A 370 -1.62 -4.50 -14.99
CA THR A 370 -0.90 -3.22 -15.06
C THR A 370 -0.62 -2.90 -16.51
N ALA A 371 -1.01 -1.70 -16.94
CA ALA A 371 -0.69 -1.16 -18.24
C ALA A 371 0.28 0.01 -18.13
N MET A 372 1.22 0.12 -19.08
CA MET A 372 2.25 1.15 -19.14
C MET A 372 2.36 1.69 -20.56
N SER A 373 2.46 3.01 -20.71
CA SER A 373 2.80 3.66 -21.98
C SER A 373 4.29 3.52 -22.28
N LYS A 374 4.68 4.02 -23.46
CA LYS A 374 6.08 4.05 -23.88
C LYS A 374 6.91 4.90 -22.91
N ALA A 375 7.91 4.28 -22.30
CA ALA A 375 8.85 4.96 -21.40
C ALA A 375 9.94 5.69 -22.19
N ASP A 376 10.45 6.76 -21.59
CA ASP A 376 11.56 7.52 -22.16
C ASP A 376 12.79 6.60 -22.30
N PRO A 377 13.56 6.74 -23.40
CA PRO A 377 14.83 6.07 -23.53
C PRO A 377 15.71 6.49 -22.35
N LYS A 378 16.24 5.49 -21.62
CA LYS A 378 17.15 5.77 -20.50
C LYS A 378 18.35 6.52 -21.05
N SER A 379 18.70 7.63 -20.41
CA SER A 379 19.99 8.29 -20.63
C SER A 379 21.09 7.26 -20.34
N ASN A 380 21.89 6.93 -21.35
CA ASN A 380 23.05 6.04 -21.20
C ASN A 380 24.18 6.66 -20.36
N LYS A 381 23.99 7.86 -19.78
CA LYS A 381 24.98 8.42 -18.86
C LYS A 381 25.01 7.59 -17.59
N ASN A 382 26.08 6.83 -17.41
CA ASN A 382 26.34 6.08 -16.20
C ASN A 382 26.72 7.08 -15.09
N GLU A 383 25.76 7.39 -14.21
CA GLU A 383 25.92 8.35 -13.11
C GLU A 383 27.02 7.95 -12.12
N TRP A 384 27.45 6.68 -12.14
CA TRP A 384 28.56 6.18 -11.32
C TRP A 384 29.95 6.56 -11.85
N LEU A 385 30.09 6.90 -13.14
CA LEU A 385 31.40 7.23 -13.70
C LEU A 385 32.05 8.45 -13.01
N PRO A 386 31.36 9.60 -12.87
CA PRO A 386 31.91 10.73 -12.12
C PRO A 386 32.26 10.40 -10.66
N PHE A 387 31.51 9.48 -10.04
CA PHE A 387 31.79 9.01 -8.68
C PHE A 387 33.12 8.23 -8.61
N LEU A 388 33.32 7.29 -9.53
CA LEU A 388 34.55 6.48 -9.59
C LEU A 388 35.77 7.31 -9.98
N ASP A 389 35.62 8.26 -10.91
CA ASP A 389 36.70 9.17 -11.31
C ASP A 389 37.17 10.04 -10.15
N SER A 390 36.24 10.49 -9.29
CA SER A 390 36.57 11.25 -8.09
C SER A 390 37.35 10.42 -7.07
N ILE A 391 36.95 9.16 -6.84
CA ILE A 391 37.70 8.23 -5.98
C ILE A 391 39.09 7.96 -6.55
N LYS A 392 39.19 7.72 -7.87
CA LYS A 392 40.47 7.51 -8.55
C LYS A 392 41.42 8.71 -8.38
N SER A 393 40.92 9.93 -8.48
CA SER A 393 41.75 11.13 -8.23
C SER A 393 42.32 11.14 -6.82
N GLU A 394 41.55 10.76 -5.80
CA GLU A 394 42.03 10.65 -4.42
C GLU A 394 43.05 9.52 -4.21
N PHE A 395 42.88 8.38 -4.89
CA PHE A 395 43.87 7.30 -4.86
C PHE A 395 45.20 7.75 -5.46
N GLN A 396 45.17 8.49 -6.59
CA GLN A 396 46.36 9.04 -7.23
C GLN A 396 47.08 10.06 -6.34
N LYS A 397 46.34 10.98 -5.70
CA LYS A 397 46.91 11.97 -4.75
C LYS A 397 47.64 11.29 -3.59
N ARG A 398 47.12 10.15 -3.14
CA ARG A 398 47.67 9.37 -2.01
C ARG A 398 48.68 8.30 -2.44
N LYS A 399 49.01 8.22 -3.73
CA LYS A 399 49.93 7.22 -4.32
C LYS A 399 49.52 5.76 -4.05
N LEU A 400 48.21 5.50 -3.97
CA LEU A 400 47.63 4.16 -3.80
C LEU A 400 47.50 3.42 -5.14
N ASP A 401 47.39 2.09 -5.12
CA ASP A 401 47.19 1.31 -6.35
C ASP A 401 45.80 1.61 -6.96
N THR A 402 45.78 2.00 -8.23
CA THR A 402 44.58 2.39 -8.98
C THR A 402 44.11 1.33 -9.99
N LYS A 403 44.83 0.21 -10.16
CA LYS A 403 44.54 -0.79 -11.21
C LYS A 403 43.08 -1.27 -11.21
N ILE A 404 42.53 -1.54 -10.03
CA ILE A 404 41.14 -2.02 -9.87
C ILE A 404 40.15 -0.92 -10.26
N LEU A 405 40.39 0.33 -9.85
CA LEU A 405 39.54 1.47 -10.19
C LEU A 405 39.63 1.84 -11.68
N ASP A 406 40.83 1.80 -12.26
CA ASP A 406 41.05 2.05 -13.69
C ASP A 406 40.25 1.09 -14.55
N LYS A 407 40.26 -0.18 -14.16
CA LYS A 407 39.44 -1.20 -14.82
C LYS A 407 37.96 -0.99 -14.59
N ALA A 408 37.53 -0.67 -13.36
CA ALA A 408 36.14 -0.38 -13.06
C ALA A 408 35.60 0.79 -13.90
N VAL A 409 36.35 1.89 -14.00
CA VAL A 409 36.00 3.07 -14.83
C VAL A 409 35.92 2.68 -16.32
N LYS A 410 36.95 2.00 -16.84
CA LYS A 410 36.99 1.56 -18.24
C LYS A 410 35.81 0.65 -18.58
N ASP A 411 35.54 -0.34 -17.75
CA ASP A 411 34.51 -1.34 -18.01
C ASP A 411 33.10 -0.73 -17.82
N MET A 412 32.90 0.13 -16.81
CA MET A 412 31.64 0.86 -16.60
C MET A 412 31.34 1.90 -17.69
N GLY A 413 32.36 2.43 -18.36
CA GLY A 413 32.21 3.34 -19.51
C GLY A 413 31.57 2.68 -20.74
N VAL A 414 31.71 1.35 -20.86
CA VAL A 414 31.18 0.55 -21.96
C VAL A 414 29.88 -0.19 -21.55
N PHE A 415 29.51 -0.12 -20.27
CA PHE A 415 28.44 -0.90 -19.68
C PHE A 415 27.07 -0.20 -19.79
N SER A 416 26.34 -0.46 -20.88
CA SER A 416 24.96 0.02 -21.04
C SER A 416 23.96 -0.99 -20.47
N THR A 417 23.11 -0.56 -19.52
CA THR A 417 22.00 -1.40 -19.06
C THR A 417 20.97 -1.56 -20.19
N PRO A 418 20.49 -2.77 -20.49
CA PRO A 418 19.48 -2.99 -21.50
C PRO A 418 18.21 -2.21 -21.14
N GLY A 419 17.49 -1.81 -22.17
CA GLY A 419 16.23 -1.12 -22.01
C GLY A 419 15.16 -1.97 -21.31
N THR A 420 14.01 -1.37 -21.05
CA THR A 420 12.81 -2.08 -20.60
C THR A 420 11.85 -2.30 -21.77
N LEU A 421 10.98 -3.32 -21.72
CA LEU A 421 10.05 -3.63 -22.83
C LEU A 421 9.19 -2.42 -23.25
N ASN A 422 8.78 -1.60 -22.28
CA ASN A 422 8.00 -0.38 -22.51
C ASN A 422 8.82 0.75 -23.14
N GLN A 423 10.13 0.65 -23.35
CA GLN A 423 10.85 1.62 -24.20
C GLN A 423 10.63 1.36 -25.68
N PHE A 424 10.30 0.12 -26.05
CA PHE A 424 10.11 -0.31 -27.43
C PHE A 424 8.62 -0.34 -27.79
N ALA A 425 7.77 -0.85 -26.89
CA ALA A 425 6.33 -0.95 -27.10
C ALA A 425 5.57 0.33 -26.74
N ASN A 426 4.56 0.67 -27.54
CA ASN A 426 3.67 1.82 -27.31
C ASN A 426 2.75 1.59 -26.11
N LEU A 427 2.32 0.33 -25.92
CA LEU A 427 1.52 -0.11 -24.79
C LEU A 427 2.02 -1.48 -24.33
N VAL A 428 2.24 -1.62 -23.02
CA VAL A 428 2.56 -2.89 -22.37
C VAL A 428 1.50 -3.19 -21.33
N VAL A 429 0.78 -4.30 -21.44
CA VAL A 429 -0.18 -4.75 -20.42
C VAL A 429 0.27 -6.07 -19.81
N GLN A 430 0.40 -6.12 -18.49
CA GLN A 430 0.82 -7.31 -17.76
C GLN A 430 -0.31 -7.79 -16.85
N THR A 431 -0.57 -9.09 -16.86
CA THR A 431 -1.53 -9.75 -15.97
C THR A 431 -0.94 -11.03 -15.39
N ASN A 432 -1.46 -11.45 -14.24
CA ASN A 432 -1.27 -12.79 -13.70
C ASN A 432 -2.66 -13.40 -13.49
N TYR A 433 -2.86 -14.63 -13.93
CA TYR A 433 -4.11 -15.35 -13.69
C TYR A 433 -3.85 -16.82 -13.35
N ILE A 434 -4.85 -17.48 -12.78
CA ILE A 434 -4.81 -18.89 -12.42
C ILE A 434 -5.08 -19.71 -13.69
N LYS A 435 -4.15 -20.60 -14.05
CA LYS A 435 -4.28 -21.48 -15.22
C LYS A 435 -5.50 -22.40 -15.07
N SER A 436 -6.24 -22.63 -16.15
CA SER A 436 -7.49 -23.42 -16.20
C SER A 436 -7.33 -24.94 -15.94
N GLY A 437 -6.20 -25.37 -15.36
CA GLY A 437 -5.81 -26.77 -15.19
C GLY A 437 -5.85 -27.30 -13.75
N LEU A 438 -6.20 -26.46 -12.76
CA LEU A 438 -6.49 -26.97 -11.42
C LEU A 438 -7.82 -27.71 -11.47
N LYS A 439 -7.75 -29.03 -11.30
CA LYS A 439 -8.96 -29.84 -11.19
C LYS A 439 -9.74 -29.43 -9.94
N SER A 440 -11.08 -29.42 -10.04
CA SER A 440 -11.94 -29.19 -8.88
C SER A 440 -11.63 -30.18 -7.76
N VAL A 441 -11.81 -29.75 -6.51
CA VAL A 441 -11.68 -30.61 -5.32
C VAL A 441 -12.50 -31.88 -5.47
N ASP A 442 -13.69 -31.78 -6.09
CA ASP A 442 -14.62 -32.89 -6.29
C ASP A 442 -14.06 -34.02 -7.19
N THR A 443 -12.99 -33.75 -7.95
CA THR A 443 -12.35 -34.76 -8.82
C THR A 443 -11.37 -35.67 -8.08
N PHE A 444 -11.07 -35.35 -6.82
CA PHE A 444 -10.17 -36.13 -5.97
C PHE A 444 -10.95 -37.08 -5.07
N LYS A 445 -10.32 -38.21 -4.71
CA LYS A 445 -10.95 -39.20 -3.82
C LYS A 445 -11.04 -38.67 -2.38
N THR A 446 -10.02 -37.95 -1.93
CA THR A 446 -9.94 -37.34 -0.59
C THR A 446 -9.52 -35.88 -0.68
N PHE A 447 -9.89 -35.07 0.31
CA PHE A 447 -9.43 -33.69 0.42
C PHE A 447 -7.90 -33.63 0.64
N SER A 448 -7.35 -34.63 1.33
CA SER A 448 -5.90 -34.81 1.50
C SER A 448 -5.16 -34.93 0.18
N ASP A 449 -5.69 -35.68 -0.79
CA ASP A 449 -5.10 -35.84 -2.12
C ASP A 449 -5.12 -34.53 -2.91
N TYR A 450 -6.21 -33.77 -2.78
CA TYR A 450 -6.31 -32.43 -3.36
C TYR A 450 -5.22 -31.50 -2.80
N LEU A 451 -5.02 -31.45 -1.48
CA LEU A 451 -4.01 -30.59 -0.86
C LEU A 451 -2.58 -30.98 -1.26
N LYS A 452 -2.27 -32.28 -1.35
CA LYS A 452 -0.97 -32.75 -1.87
C LYS A 452 -0.75 -32.24 -3.29
N LYS A 453 -1.76 -32.35 -4.16
CA LYS A 453 -1.67 -31.84 -5.53
C LYS A 453 -1.61 -30.33 -5.63
N LEU A 454 -2.28 -29.61 -4.74
CA LEU A 454 -2.20 -28.16 -4.65
C LEU A 454 -0.78 -27.71 -4.29
N LYS A 455 -0.12 -28.39 -3.34
CA LYS A 455 1.28 -28.12 -2.97
C LYS A 455 2.22 -28.32 -4.16
N ASP A 456 2.04 -29.41 -4.91
CA ASP A 456 2.81 -29.68 -6.13
C ASP A 456 2.54 -28.64 -7.23
N ALA A 457 1.30 -28.14 -7.30
CA ALA A 457 0.85 -27.20 -8.32
C ALA A 457 1.16 -25.74 -8.02
N ALA A 458 1.33 -25.34 -6.75
CA ALA A 458 1.44 -23.94 -6.31
C ALA A 458 2.50 -23.13 -7.08
N ASN A 459 3.62 -23.77 -7.47
CA ASN A 459 4.69 -23.15 -8.25
C ASN A 459 4.37 -22.98 -9.75
N THR A 460 3.26 -23.56 -10.22
CA THR A 460 2.84 -23.61 -11.64
C THR A 460 1.44 -23.04 -11.88
N THR A 461 0.72 -22.67 -10.82
CA THR A 461 -0.68 -22.23 -10.86
C THR A 461 -0.87 -20.86 -11.52
N PHE A 462 0.07 -19.93 -11.29
CA PHE A 462 -0.04 -18.56 -11.76
C PHE A 462 0.70 -18.39 -13.09
N GLN A 463 -0.04 -17.98 -14.12
CA GLN A 463 0.47 -17.72 -15.46
C GLN A 463 0.66 -16.21 -15.63
N LYS A 464 1.93 -15.79 -15.84
CA LYS A 464 2.24 -14.39 -16.18
C LYS A 464 2.12 -14.18 -17.69
N THR A 465 1.31 -13.21 -18.07
CA THR A 465 1.08 -12.84 -19.47
C THR A 465 1.38 -11.35 -19.68
N THR A 466 2.06 -11.04 -20.78
CA THR A 466 2.41 -9.69 -21.19
C THR A 466 1.92 -9.46 -22.61
N LEU A 467 1.07 -8.44 -22.81
CA LEU A 467 0.63 -7.96 -24.10
C LEU A 467 1.48 -6.76 -24.50
N LEU A 468 1.94 -6.74 -25.75
CA LEU A 468 2.76 -5.66 -26.30
C LEU A 468 2.09 -5.11 -27.56
N LYS A 469 1.97 -3.78 -27.68
CA LYS A 469 1.49 -3.10 -28.90
C LYS A 469 2.60 -2.32 -29.57
N GLY A 470 2.59 -2.27 -30.90
CA GLY A 470 3.51 -1.46 -31.70
C GLY A 470 4.92 -2.02 -31.74
N VAL A 471 5.06 -3.32 -31.53
CA VAL A 471 6.32 -4.07 -31.67
C VAL A 471 6.08 -5.29 -32.54
N ASP A 472 7.13 -5.68 -33.27
CA ASP A 472 7.15 -6.92 -34.04
C ASP A 472 7.90 -8.04 -33.31
N ASN A 473 7.80 -9.26 -33.85
CA ASN A 473 8.45 -10.45 -33.29
C ASN A 473 9.98 -10.29 -33.21
N SER A 474 10.60 -9.63 -34.19
CA SER A 474 12.05 -9.46 -34.26
C SER A 474 12.56 -8.55 -33.15
N GLN A 475 11.82 -7.50 -32.81
CA GLN A 475 12.12 -6.57 -31.72
C GLN A 475 12.00 -7.27 -30.35
N VAL A 476 10.98 -8.11 -30.15
CA VAL A 476 10.83 -8.92 -28.93
C VAL A 476 11.99 -9.89 -28.76
N ILE A 477 12.39 -10.58 -29.84
CA ILE A 477 13.55 -11.49 -29.84
C ILE A 477 14.84 -10.72 -29.52
N ALA A 478 15.07 -9.58 -30.18
CA ALA A 478 16.24 -8.74 -29.99
C ALA A 478 16.36 -8.27 -28.53
N PHE A 479 15.26 -7.81 -27.94
CA PHE A 479 15.21 -7.40 -26.53
C PHE A 479 15.67 -8.50 -25.57
N TYR A 480 15.12 -9.72 -25.70
CA TYR A 480 15.51 -10.81 -24.80
C TYR A 480 16.94 -11.30 -25.05
N LYS A 481 17.40 -11.30 -26.31
CA LYS A 481 18.78 -11.62 -26.67
C LYS A 481 19.76 -10.61 -26.07
N GLU A 482 19.45 -9.32 -26.13
CA GLU A 482 20.26 -8.26 -25.53
C GLU A 482 20.34 -8.41 -24.00
N ASN A 483 19.22 -8.70 -23.32
CA ASN A 483 19.21 -8.95 -21.88
C ASN A 483 20.09 -10.14 -21.48
N VAL A 484 20.09 -11.23 -22.25
CA VAL A 484 20.98 -12.37 -22.01
C VAL A 484 22.44 -11.98 -22.22
N ASN A 485 22.75 -11.24 -23.29
CA ASN A 485 24.10 -10.76 -23.56
C ASN A 485 24.60 -9.78 -22.50
N PHE A 486 23.74 -8.89 -22.00
CA PHE A 486 24.04 -8.01 -20.89
C PHE A 486 24.40 -8.80 -19.63
N HIS A 487 23.61 -9.81 -19.26
CA HIS A 487 23.93 -10.67 -18.12
C HIS A 487 25.28 -11.38 -18.28
N LYS A 488 25.62 -11.84 -19.50
CA LYS A 488 26.94 -12.41 -19.79
C LYS A 488 28.06 -11.39 -19.57
N LYS A 489 27.92 -10.18 -20.16
CA LYS A 489 28.89 -9.09 -20.01
C LYS A 489 29.05 -8.65 -18.55
N SER A 490 27.94 -8.51 -17.81
CA SER A 490 27.94 -8.19 -16.39
C SER A 490 28.75 -9.17 -15.57
N LYS A 491 28.64 -10.46 -15.92
CA LYS A 491 29.36 -11.50 -15.19
C LYS A 491 30.85 -11.48 -15.52
N VAL A 492 31.23 -11.32 -16.79
CA VAL A 492 32.63 -11.16 -17.19
C VAL A 492 33.27 -9.99 -16.45
N PHE A 493 32.52 -8.89 -16.30
CA PHE A 493 32.94 -7.76 -15.48
C PHE A 493 33.14 -8.14 -14.00
N THR A 494 32.13 -8.74 -13.34
CA THR A 494 32.24 -9.17 -11.93
C THR A 494 33.37 -10.17 -11.70
N ASP A 495 33.47 -11.22 -12.51
CA ASP A 495 34.51 -12.24 -12.41
C ASP A 495 35.90 -11.63 -12.59
N SER A 496 36.04 -10.71 -13.55
CA SER A 496 37.31 -10.04 -13.75
C SER A 496 37.69 -9.15 -12.58
N MET A 497 36.71 -8.52 -11.90
CA MET A 497 36.96 -7.75 -10.68
C MET A 497 37.34 -8.66 -9.51
N LEU A 498 36.62 -9.78 -9.32
CA LEU A 498 36.90 -10.77 -8.28
C LEU A 498 38.28 -11.42 -8.44
N THR A 499 38.68 -11.70 -9.69
CA THR A 499 40.01 -12.24 -10.00
C THR A 499 41.12 -11.26 -9.66
N MET A 500 40.94 -9.97 -9.90
CA MET A 500 41.93 -8.95 -9.53
C MET A 500 42.11 -8.80 -8.02
N ILE A 501 41.10 -9.12 -7.21
CA ILE A 501 41.19 -9.09 -5.74
C ILE A 501 41.52 -10.48 -5.13
N GLY A 502 42.03 -11.42 -5.93
CA GLY A 502 42.41 -12.76 -5.46
C GLY A 502 41.25 -13.66 -5.03
N CYS A 503 40.00 -13.23 -5.26
CA CYS A 503 38.77 -13.98 -4.96
C CYS A 503 38.21 -14.72 -6.20
N GLY A 504 39.01 -14.86 -7.26
CA GLY A 504 38.56 -15.22 -8.62
C GLY A 504 38.39 -16.71 -8.92
N ASP A 505 38.81 -17.62 -8.03
CA ASP A 505 38.65 -19.04 -8.27
C ASP A 505 37.25 -19.51 -7.87
N GLU A 506 36.25 -19.09 -8.65
CA GLU A 506 34.98 -19.79 -8.67
C GLU A 506 35.25 -21.22 -9.19
N ASP A 507 34.89 -22.24 -8.40
CA ASP A 507 34.87 -23.67 -8.78
C ASP A 507 33.82 -23.97 -9.87
N TYR A 508 33.35 -22.96 -10.63
CA TYR A 508 32.31 -23.11 -11.63
C TYR A 508 32.36 -22.06 -12.76
N ILE A 509 31.77 -22.38 -13.92
CA ILE A 509 31.63 -21.53 -15.11
C ILE A 509 30.14 -21.23 -15.31
N LYS A 510 29.71 -19.97 -15.40
CA LYS A 510 28.29 -19.70 -15.70
C LYS A 510 28.04 -19.83 -17.20
N LEU A 511 27.00 -20.58 -17.55
CA LEU A 511 26.52 -20.76 -18.90
C LEU A 511 25.35 -19.80 -19.16
N GLY A 512 25.30 -19.24 -20.38
CA GLY A 512 24.16 -18.45 -20.84
C GLY A 512 23.85 -18.80 -22.28
N SER A 513 22.62 -19.20 -22.56
CA SER A 513 22.20 -19.49 -23.94
C SER A 513 20.86 -18.84 -24.23
N PHE A 514 20.66 -18.48 -25.49
CA PHE A 514 19.42 -17.95 -26.01
C PHE A 514 19.10 -18.68 -27.30
N LYS A 515 17.94 -19.33 -27.36
CA LYS A 515 17.42 -19.99 -28.55
C LYS A 515 16.02 -19.46 -28.85
N SER A 516 15.73 -19.25 -30.14
CA SER A 516 14.40 -18.91 -30.63
C SER A 516 14.02 -19.94 -31.68
N GLU A 517 12.85 -20.56 -31.53
CA GLU A 517 12.36 -21.59 -32.45
C GLU A 517 10.85 -21.43 -32.67
N VAL A 518 10.38 -21.80 -33.86
CA VAL A 518 8.94 -21.92 -34.11
C VAL A 518 8.46 -23.19 -33.40
N TYR A 519 7.53 -23.03 -32.45
CA TYR A 519 7.04 -24.16 -31.63
C TYR A 519 5.81 -24.83 -32.24
N LYS A 520 4.85 -24.01 -32.69
CA LYS A 520 3.61 -24.40 -33.39
C LYS A 520 3.25 -23.31 -34.40
N PRO A 521 2.32 -23.56 -35.35
CA PRO A 521 1.86 -22.52 -36.28
C PRO A 521 1.45 -21.24 -35.53
N GLY A 522 2.13 -20.14 -35.83
CA GLY A 522 1.89 -18.83 -35.20
C GLY A 522 2.41 -18.65 -33.77
N VAL A 523 3.13 -19.63 -33.19
CA VAL A 523 3.71 -19.52 -31.83
C VAL A 523 5.22 -19.71 -31.88
N THR A 524 5.94 -18.70 -31.38
CA THR A 524 7.40 -18.75 -31.24
C THR A 524 7.77 -19.01 -29.79
N LYS A 525 8.77 -19.87 -29.56
CA LYS A 525 9.32 -20.18 -28.24
C LYS A 525 10.72 -19.61 -28.12
N LEU A 526 10.93 -18.84 -27.05
CA LEU A 526 12.24 -18.41 -26.59
C LEU A 526 12.67 -19.28 -25.43
N THR A 527 13.86 -19.86 -25.53
CA THR A 527 14.52 -20.58 -24.45
C THR A 527 15.68 -19.74 -23.95
N ILE A 528 15.57 -19.29 -22.70
CA ILE A 528 16.60 -18.54 -21.99
C ILE A 528 17.21 -19.48 -20.96
N GLU A 529 18.48 -19.81 -21.14
CA GLU A 529 19.22 -20.68 -20.23
C GLU A 529 20.22 -19.86 -19.43
N LYS A 530 20.19 -20.04 -18.12
CA LYS A 530 21.20 -19.56 -17.18
C LYS A 530 21.69 -20.77 -16.41
N GLY A 531 22.97 -21.09 -16.49
CA GLY A 531 23.50 -22.28 -15.82
C GLY A 531 24.83 -22.06 -15.15
N PHE A 532 25.28 -23.08 -14.44
CA PHE A 532 26.54 -23.16 -13.74
C PHE A 532 27.16 -24.52 -14.05
N ARG A 533 28.37 -24.55 -14.57
CA ARG A 533 29.18 -25.74 -14.79
C ARG A 533 30.22 -25.83 -13.71
N LEU A 534 30.16 -26.81 -12.82
CA LEU A 534 31.18 -26.98 -11.79
C LEU A 534 32.49 -27.52 -12.42
N LYS A 535 33.63 -26.91 -12.07
CA LYS A 535 34.99 -27.35 -12.45
C LYS A 535 35.40 -28.65 -11.76
N LYS A 536 34.69 -29.06 -10.71
CA LYS A 536 34.84 -30.33 -10.01
C LYS A 536 33.50 -31.05 -9.99
N GLY A 537 33.41 -32.19 -10.64
CA GLY A 537 32.24 -33.04 -10.58
C GLY A 537 32.17 -33.84 -9.28
N TYR A 538 30.95 -34.19 -8.89
CA TYR A 538 30.62 -35.14 -7.82
C TYR A 538 30.20 -36.48 -8.44
N PHE A 539 30.18 -37.57 -7.68
CA PHE A 539 29.68 -38.89 -8.14
C PHE A 539 30.39 -39.51 -9.35
N GLY A 540 31.72 -39.35 -9.46
CA GLY A 540 32.52 -39.99 -10.52
C GLY A 540 32.48 -39.28 -11.89
N TYR A 541 31.80 -38.13 -11.98
CA TYR A 541 31.84 -37.27 -13.16
C TYR A 541 32.91 -36.19 -13.02
N HIS A 542 33.44 -35.72 -14.15
CA HIS A 542 34.47 -34.66 -14.17
C HIS A 542 33.88 -33.25 -13.99
N GLU A 543 32.64 -33.01 -14.44
CA GLU A 543 31.94 -31.71 -14.37
C GLU A 543 30.44 -31.91 -14.16
N HIS A 544 29.73 -30.90 -13.61
CA HIS A 544 28.26 -30.90 -13.49
C HIS A 544 27.67 -29.59 -14.02
N ASP A 545 26.65 -29.69 -14.88
CA ASP A 545 25.90 -28.54 -15.40
C ASP A 545 24.57 -28.37 -14.65
N VAL A 546 24.45 -27.33 -13.84
CA VAL A 546 23.20 -26.88 -13.21
C VAL A 546 22.56 -25.82 -14.10
N ILE A 547 21.54 -26.18 -14.88
CA ILE A 547 20.90 -25.27 -15.84
C ILE A 547 19.52 -24.85 -15.34
N ASN A 548 19.32 -23.56 -15.13
CA ASN A 548 18.02 -22.93 -14.97
C ASN A 548 17.49 -22.47 -16.34
N ARG A 549 16.40 -23.10 -16.78
CA ARG A 549 15.71 -22.80 -18.04
C ARG A 549 14.45 -22.00 -17.80
N GLN A 550 14.33 -20.89 -18.50
CA GLN A 550 13.09 -20.13 -18.64
C GLN A 550 12.59 -20.22 -20.08
N TYR A 551 11.35 -20.65 -20.26
CA TYR A 551 10.68 -20.60 -21.55
C TYR A 551 9.70 -19.44 -21.61
N LEU A 552 9.70 -18.74 -22.73
CA LEU A 552 8.72 -17.73 -23.10
C LEU A 552 8.08 -18.15 -24.41
N TYR A 553 6.76 -18.09 -24.48
CA TYR A 553 6.00 -18.35 -25.68
C TYR A 553 5.37 -17.05 -26.11
N PHE A 554 5.42 -16.70 -27.39
CA PHE A 554 4.69 -15.55 -27.88
C PHE A 554 4.01 -15.80 -29.20
N LYS A 555 2.88 -15.13 -29.39
CA LYS A 555 1.98 -15.26 -30.52
C LYS A 555 1.50 -13.86 -30.94
N PRO A 556 1.68 -13.46 -32.20
CA PRO A 556 1.03 -12.26 -32.72
C PRO A 556 -0.49 -12.50 -32.82
N MET A 557 -1.25 -11.52 -32.38
CA MET A 557 -2.72 -11.46 -32.42
C MET A 557 -3.12 -10.06 -32.86
N ASP A 558 -3.36 -9.91 -34.17
CA ASP A 558 -3.68 -8.63 -34.81
C ASP A 558 -2.58 -7.59 -34.51
N ASP A 559 -2.92 -6.45 -33.90
CA ASP A 559 -1.99 -5.37 -33.57
C ASP A 559 -1.14 -5.63 -32.30
N PHE A 560 -1.28 -6.80 -31.67
CA PHE A 560 -0.65 -7.12 -30.41
C PHE A 560 0.24 -8.37 -30.48
N ILE A 561 1.26 -8.42 -29.63
CA ILE A 561 2.02 -9.64 -29.33
C ILE A 561 1.71 -10.05 -27.90
N VAL A 562 1.16 -11.26 -27.73
CA VAL A 562 0.94 -11.88 -26.42
C VAL A 562 2.15 -12.74 -26.08
N VAL A 563 2.76 -12.49 -24.92
CA VAL A 563 3.92 -13.22 -24.38
C VAL A 563 3.51 -13.91 -23.08
N GLU A 564 3.64 -15.23 -23.03
CA GLU A 564 3.41 -16.08 -21.86
C GLU A 564 4.72 -16.65 -21.33
N LYS A 565 4.92 -16.61 -20.01
CA LYS A 565 6.04 -17.29 -19.34
C LYS A 565 5.57 -18.60 -18.71
N GLY A 566 6.14 -19.74 -19.09
CA GLY A 566 5.71 -21.03 -18.52
C GLY A 566 6.63 -22.19 -18.83
N GLN A 567 6.65 -23.22 -17.98
CA GLN A 567 7.47 -24.43 -18.19
C GLN A 567 6.78 -25.51 -19.03
N ARG A 568 5.46 -25.43 -19.18
CA ARG A 568 4.64 -26.38 -19.94
C ARG A 568 4.18 -25.76 -21.25
N GLU A 569 3.56 -26.58 -22.09
CA GLU A 569 2.91 -26.13 -23.31
C GLU A 569 1.93 -24.95 -23.05
N PRO A 570 1.96 -23.89 -23.89
CA PRO A 570 1.13 -22.71 -23.73
C PRO A 570 -0.27 -22.95 -24.30
N THR A 571 -0.98 -23.96 -23.79
CA THR A 571 -2.30 -24.39 -24.29
C THR A 571 -3.31 -23.25 -24.33
N GLU A 572 -3.28 -22.37 -23.32
CA GLU A 572 -4.15 -21.19 -23.26
C GLU A 572 -3.79 -20.20 -24.38
N LEU A 573 -2.53 -19.79 -24.55
CA LEU A 573 -2.11 -18.96 -25.69
C LEU A 573 -2.52 -19.52 -27.06
N ILE A 574 -2.42 -20.84 -27.21
CA ILE A 574 -2.74 -21.54 -28.46
C ILE A 574 -4.25 -21.49 -28.72
N THR A 575 -5.06 -21.81 -27.72
CA THR A 575 -6.53 -21.95 -27.83
C THR A 575 -7.31 -20.67 -27.55
N PHE A 576 -6.63 -19.62 -27.07
CA PHE A 576 -7.27 -18.38 -26.66
C PHE A 576 -8.01 -17.72 -27.82
N THR A 577 -9.26 -17.34 -27.53
CA THR A 577 -10.14 -16.56 -28.39
C THR A 577 -10.43 -15.23 -27.71
N LYS A 578 -10.52 -14.17 -28.51
CA LYS A 578 -10.80 -12.81 -28.00
C LYS A 578 -12.12 -12.80 -27.25
N ARG A 579 -12.20 -12.06 -26.13
CA ARG A 579 -13.43 -11.90 -25.33
C ARG A 579 -13.59 -10.46 -24.89
N PRO A 580 -14.81 -9.87 -24.94
CA PRO A 580 -15.01 -8.50 -24.51
C PRO A 580 -14.57 -8.28 -23.06
N ALA A 581 -14.09 -7.08 -22.76
CA ALA A 581 -13.79 -6.65 -21.39
C ALA A 581 -15.08 -6.59 -20.55
N PRO A 582 -15.03 -6.93 -19.24
CA PRO A 582 -16.19 -6.78 -18.35
C PRO A 582 -16.65 -5.32 -18.23
N ASP A 583 -17.97 -5.08 -18.15
CA ASP A 583 -18.54 -3.73 -18.07
C ASP A 583 -17.99 -2.90 -16.90
N SER A 584 -17.84 -3.52 -15.72
CA SER A 584 -17.23 -2.87 -14.53
C SER A 584 -15.84 -2.31 -14.84
N LEU A 585 -15.05 -3.06 -15.61
CA LEU A 585 -13.70 -2.68 -15.97
C LEU A 585 -13.69 -1.56 -17.01
N VAL A 586 -14.61 -1.60 -17.99
CA VAL A 586 -14.77 -0.52 -18.98
C VAL A 586 -15.18 0.78 -18.28
N LYS A 587 -16.18 0.72 -17.38
CA LYS A 587 -16.60 1.88 -16.57
C LYS A 587 -15.43 2.48 -15.79
N LEU A 588 -14.62 1.64 -15.14
CA LEU A 588 -13.46 2.08 -14.38
C LEU A 588 -12.40 2.71 -15.30
N LEU A 589 -12.08 2.08 -16.44
CA LEU A 589 -11.09 2.60 -17.38
C LEU A 589 -11.50 3.91 -18.06
N ASN A 590 -12.80 4.18 -18.19
CA ASN A 590 -13.27 5.47 -18.69
C ASN A 590 -12.87 6.63 -17.76
N LEU A 591 -12.70 6.36 -16.46
CA LEU A 591 -12.27 7.34 -15.44
C LEU A 591 -10.76 7.60 -15.43
N VAL A 592 -9.97 6.93 -16.28
CA VAL A 592 -8.51 7.14 -16.34
C VAL A 592 -8.24 8.62 -16.67
N PRO A 593 -7.40 9.34 -15.93
CA PRO A 593 -7.11 10.74 -16.26
C PRO A 593 -6.34 10.87 -17.58
N ALA A 594 -6.40 12.05 -18.20
CA ALA A 594 -5.48 12.40 -19.28
C ALA A 594 -4.02 12.34 -18.78
N ASN A 595 -3.06 12.19 -19.70
CA ASN A 595 -1.62 12.15 -19.40
C ASN A 595 -1.17 10.99 -18.48
N THR A 596 -2.00 9.96 -18.29
CA THR A 596 -1.65 8.78 -17.50
C THR A 596 -0.57 7.96 -18.22
N THR A 597 0.53 7.67 -17.53
CA THR A 597 1.69 6.89 -18.03
C THR A 597 1.64 5.43 -17.62
N SER A 598 1.02 5.12 -16.49
CA SER A 598 0.73 3.75 -16.09
C SER A 598 -0.59 3.68 -15.34
N VAL A 599 -1.30 2.56 -15.51
CA VAL A 599 -2.51 2.24 -14.74
C VAL A 599 -2.40 0.82 -14.21
N SER A 600 -2.69 0.63 -12.94
CA SER A 600 -2.82 -0.69 -12.33
C SER A 600 -4.25 -0.86 -11.85
N VAL A 601 -4.92 -1.91 -12.29
CA VAL A 601 -6.34 -2.16 -11.99
C VAL A 601 -6.48 -3.41 -11.15
N GLN A 602 -7.40 -3.39 -10.19
CA GLN A 602 -7.77 -4.54 -9.37
C GLN A 602 -9.30 -4.62 -9.21
N ARG A 603 -9.83 -5.85 -9.35
CA ARG A 603 -11.24 -6.19 -9.23
C ARG A 603 -11.34 -7.49 -8.45
N PHE A 604 -11.92 -7.44 -7.25
CA PHE A 604 -12.01 -8.61 -6.36
C PHE A 604 -13.41 -9.16 -6.19
N LEU A 605 -14.46 -8.39 -6.51
CA LEU A 605 -15.85 -8.80 -6.21
C LEU A 605 -16.26 -10.10 -6.92
N HIS A 606 -15.80 -10.33 -8.15
CA HIS A 606 -16.08 -11.57 -8.88
C HIS A 606 -15.43 -12.82 -8.29
N LEU A 607 -14.37 -12.66 -7.49
CA LEU A 607 -13.72 -13.79 -6.82
C LEU A 607 -14.52 -14.27 -5.60
N VAL A 608 -15.43 -13.45 -5.06
CA VAL A 608 -16.25 -13.84 -3.89
C VAL A 608 -17.14 -15.04 -4.20
N PRO A 609 -17.96 -15.04 -5.28
CA PRO A 609 -18.68 -16.24 -5.72
C PRO A 609 -17.78 -17.45 -5.95
N GLU A 610 -16.65 -17.28 -6.65
CA GLU A 610 -15.72 -18.37 -6.96
C GLU A 610 -15.13 -19.01 -5.69
N PHE A 611 -14.81 -18.18 -4.68
CA PHE A 611 -14.33 -18.65 -3.39
C PHE A 611 -15.42 -19.42 -2.62
N ILE A 612 -16.67 -18.94 -2.63
CA ILE A 612 -17.80 -19.64 -1.98
C ILE A 612 -18.07 -20.98 -2.67
N ASP A 613 -18.01 -21.03 -4.01
CA ASP A 613 -18.15 -22.27 -4.77
C ASP A 613 -17.03 -23.25 -4.43
N PHE A 614 -15.78 -22.77 -4.38
CA PHE A 614 -14.63 -23.56 -3.95
C PHE A 614 -14.81 -24.14 -2.54
N LEU A 615 -15.23 -23.32 -1.56
CA LEU A 615 -15.52 -23.78 -0.21
C LEU A 615 -16.63 -24.85 -0.20
N GLY A 616 -17.62 -24.74 -1.08
CA GLY A 616 -18.68 -25.72 -1.23
C GLY A 616 -18.16 -27.08 -1.71
N SER A 617 -17.28 -27.09 -2.70
CA SER A 617 -16.59 -28.32 -3.14
C SER A 617 -15.70 -28.91 -2.05
N VAL A 618 -15.01 -28.07 -1.26
CA VAL A 618 -14.23 -28.53 -0.10
C VAL A 618 -15.13 -29.19 0.95
N GLU A 619 -16.23 -28.55 1.32
CA GLU A 619 -17.19 -29.11 2.29
C GLU A 619 -17.80 -30.44 1.80
N ASN A 620 -18.14 -30.52 0.50
CA ASN A 620 -18.63 -31.75 -0.10
C ASN A 620 -17.61 -32.89 -0.03
N SER A 621 -16.35 -32.60 -0.39
CA SER A 621 -15.27 -33.58 -0.32
C SER A 621 -15.02 -34.04 1.11
N ILE A 622 -15.05 -33.14 2.08
CA ILE A 622 -14.88 -33.45 3.51
C ILE A 622 -16.00 -34.36 4.00
N HIS A 623 -17.27 -34.02 3.73
CA HIS A 623 -18.40 -34.85 4.16
C HIS A 623 -18.35 -36.24 3.54
N LYS A 624 -17.98 -36.35 2.26
CA LYS A 624 -17.79 -37.63 1.59
C LYS A 624 -16.71 -38.45 2.28
N GLU A 625 -15.52 -37.87 2.49
CA GLU A 625 -14.39 -38.55 3.14
C GLU A 625 -14.72 -38.99 4.57
N MET A 626 -15.40 -38.14 5.35
CA MET A 626 -15.84 -38.46 6.71
C MET A 626 -16.91 -39.55 6.73
N ASN A 627 -17.91 -39.50 5.85
CA ASN A 627 -18.94 -40.54 5.77
C ASN A 627 -18.35 -41.89 5.35
N ASP A 628 -17.46 -41.90 4.37
CA ASP A 628 -16.75 -43.11 3.92
C ASP A 628 -15.87 -43.69 5.05
N PHE A 629 -15.25 -42.83 5.86
CA PHE A 629 -14.49 -43.24 7.04
C PHE A 629 -15.38 -43.83 8.13
N ILE A 630 -16.47 -43.15 8.50
CA ILE A 630 -17.41 -43.61 9.54
C ILE A 630 -18.07 -44.93 9.14
N ALA A 631 -18.44 -45.10 7.86
CA ALA A 631 -19.01 -46.35 7.37
C ALA A 631 -18.05 -47.55 7.51
N LYS A 632 -16.74 -47.32 7.56
CA LYS A 632 -15.72 -48.37 7.77
C LYS A 632 -15.47 -48.67 9.25
N VAL A 633 -15.96 -47.83 10.17
CA VAL A 633 -15.67 -47.90 11.60
C VAL A 633 -16.93 -48.34 12.34
N GLN A 634 -16.94 -49.56 12.88
CA GLN A 634 -18.05 -50.04 13.73
C GLN A 634 -17.93 -49.43 15.14
N LEU A 635 -18.85 -48.55 15.50
CA LEU A 635 -18.76 -47.69 16.69
C LEU A 635 -19.03 -48.41 18.02
N ASP A 636 -19.89 -49.43 18.02
CA ASP A 636 -20.50 -49.94 19.25
C ASP A 636 -19.50 -50.67 20.18
N GLU A 637 -18.39 -51.17 19.64
CA GLU A 637 -17.41 -51.99 20.40
C GLU A 637 -16.12 -51.26 20.84
N LEU A 638 -15.96 -49.97 20.48
CA LEU A 638 -14.67 -49.28 20.65
C LEU A 638 -14.45 -48.66 22.05
N ASN A 639 -13.63 -49.27 22.91
CA ASN A 639 -12.92 -48.61 24.03
C ASN A 639 -11.57 -48.01 23.55
N GLU A 640 -10.75 -47.38 24.40
CA GLU A 640 -9.47 -46.75 23.95
C GLU A 640 -8.56 -47.71 23.19
N THR A 641 -8.34 -48.91 23.75
CA THR A 641 -7.49 -49.93 23.15
C THR A 641 -8.09 -50.47 21.85
N ALA A 642 -9.40 -50.67 21.80
CA ALA A 642 -10.11 -51.14 20.62
C ALA A 642 -10.18 -50.06 19.52
N ALA A 643 -10.33 -48.78 19.87
CA ALA A 643 -10.28 -47.65 18.95
C ALA A 643 -8.90 -47.54 18.30
N ARG A 644 -7.82 -47.60 19.09
CA ARG A 644 -6.45 -47.62 18.56
C ARG A 644 -6.21 -48.80 17.61
N LYS A 645 -6.79 -49.98 17.90
CA LYS A 645 -6.70 -51.17 17.03
C LYS A 645 -7.56 -51.04 15.76
N ALA A 646 -8.77 -50.50 15.86
CA ALA A 646 -9.70 -50.34 14.74
C ALA A 646 -9.25 -49.25 13.77
N PHE A 647 -8.64 -48.18 14.27
CA PHE A 647 -8.07 -47.11 13.44
C PHE A 647 -6.68 -47.47 12.87
N LYS A 648 -6.05 -48.55 13.36
CA LYS A 648 -4.75 -49.01 12.86
C LYS A 648 -4.91 -49.58 11.44
N GLY A 649 -4.33 -48.90 10.46
CA GLY A 649 -4.37 -49.29 9.04
C GLY A 649 -5.52 -48.65 8.24
N LEU A 650 -6.32 -47.77 8.85
CA LEU A 650 -7.27 -46.92 8.14
C LEU A 650 -6.61 -45.59 7.77
N ASP A 651 -6.89 -45.11 6.56
CA ASP A 651 -6.57 -43.73 6.17
C ASP A 651 -7.48 -42.78 6.94
N LEU A 652 -6.93 -42.12 7.97
CA LEU A 652 -7.66 -41.14 8.77
C LEU A 652 -7.92 -39.86 7.95
N PRO A 653 -9.18 -39.39 7.86
CA PRO A 653 -9.48 -38.14 7.19
C PRO A 653 -8.69 -36.98 7.79
N LEU A 654 -8.18 -36.08 6.94
CA LEU A 654 -7.38 -34.96 7.44
C LEU A 654 -8.19 -34.06 8.39
N VAL A 655 -9.50 -33.91 8.21
CA VAL A 655 -10.29 -33.05 9.10
C VAL A 655 -10.71 -33.73 10.41
N PHE A 656 -10.59 -35.06 10.51
CA PHE A 656 -10.93 -35.80 11.72
C PHE A 656 -9.93 -35.46 12.83
N SER A 657 -10.41 -34.96 13.96
CA SER A 657 -9.55 -34.57 15.08
C SER A 657 -9.47 -35.66 16.15
N CYS A 658 -10.61 -36.17 16.60
CA CYS A 658 -10.67 -37.16 17.68
C CYS A 658 -12.03 -37.86 17.78
N LEU A 659 -12.02 -39.05 18.37
CA LEU A 659 -13.21 -39.75 18.85
C LEU A 659 -13.35 -39.49 20.35
N SER A 660 -14.53 -39.07 20.79
CA SER A 660 -14.80 -38.77 22.21
C SER A 660 -16.08 -39.41 22.71
N VAL A 661 -16.21 -39.51 24.03
CA VAL A 661 -17.47 -39.79 24.71
C VAL A 661 -18.15 -38.49 25.11
N SER A 662 -19.41 -38.34 24.76
CA SER A 662 -20.27 -37.24 25.19
C SER A 662 -20.61 -37.32 26.71
N ASP A 663 -21.52 -36.46 27.18
CA ASP A 663 -22.06 -36.54 28.54
C ASP A 663 -23.11 -37.66 28.73
N ASP A 664 -23.72 -38.13 27.64
CA ASP A 664 -24.71 -39.23 27.64
C ASP A 664 -24.10 -40.60 27.28
N ASN A 665 -22.77 -40.74 27.43
CA ASN A 665 -22.00 -41.94 27.10
C ASN A 665 -22.04 -42.37 25.62
N THR A 666 -22.51 -41.51 24.72
CA THR A 666 -22.46 -41.76 23.28
C THR A 666 -21.07 -41.43 22.71
N LYS A 667 -20.61 -42.22 21.74
CA LYS A 667 -19.34 -41.97 21.05
C LYS A 667 -19.58 -41.03 19.88
N VAL A 668 -18.78 -39.98 19.82
CA VAL A 668 -18.95 -38.88 18.88
C VAL A 668 -17.64 -38.63 18.13
N PHE A 669 -17.73 -38.58 16.81
CA PHE A 669 -16.60 -38.15 15.97
C PHE A 669 -16.52 -36.62 15.97
N ASN A 670 -15.32 -36.09 16.16
CA ASN A 670 -15.07 -34.66 16.07
C ASN A 670 -14.16 -34.34 14.88
N ILE A 671 -14.47 -33.24 14.21
CA ILE A 671 -13.59 -32.62 13.22
C ILE A 671 -12.84 -31.43 13.84
N PHE A 672 -11.85 -30.91 13.10
CA PHE A 672 -11.01 -29.78 13.51
C PHE A 672 -11.85 -28.61 14.08
N GLY A 673 -11.40 -28.06 15.22
CA GLY A 673 -12.17 -27.06 15.97
C GLY A 673 -13.13 -27.64 17.01
N VAL A 674 -13.09 -28.96 17.26
CA VAL A 674 -13.95 -29.63 18.26
C VAL A 674 -15.43 -29.54 17.86
N LEU A 675 -15.68 -29.81 16.58
CA LEU A 675 -17.01 -29.76 16.01
C LEU A 675 -17.53 -31.19 15.85
N GLU A 676 -18.75 -31.44 16.33
CA GLU A 676 -19.40 -32.76 16.25
C GLU A 676 -19.72 -33.13 14.79
N TYR A 677 -19.65 -34.44 14.48
CA TYR A 677 -20.00 -35.02 13.19
C TYR A 677 -20.79 -36.33 13.39
N PRO A 678 -21.85 -36.62 12.60
CA PRO A 678 -22.31 -35.92 11.39
C PRO A 678 -22.96 -34.56 11.66
N ARG A 679 -22.66 -33.58 10.80
CA ARG A 679 -23.24 -32.22 10.85
C ARG A 679 -23.84 -31.81 9.52
N SER A 680 -24.67 -30.76 9.54
CA SER A 680 -25.22 -30.16 8.33
C SER A 680 -24.16 -29.34 7.59
N LYS A 681 -24.30 -29.29 6.26
CA LYS A 681 -23.50 -28.41 5.39
C LYS A 681 -23.89 -26.95 5.61
N VAL A 682 -22.90 -26.09 5.77
CA VAL A 682 -23.05 -24.66 6.05
C VAL A 682 -22.84 -23.81 4.79
N ILE A 683 -22.01 -24.23 3.82
CA ILE A 683 -21.78 -23.44 2.60
C ILE A 683 -23.05 -23.18 1.77
N PRO A 684 -24.04 -24.10 1.69
CA PRO A 684 -25.32 -23.78 1.06
C PRO A 684 -26.04 -22.57 1.67
N LEU A 685 -25.90 -22.32 2.98
CA LEU A 685 -26.44 -21.12 3.63
C LEU A 685 -25.69 -19.87 3.16
N PHE A 686 -24.36 -19.93 3.07
CA PHE A 686 -23.56 -18.82 2.54
C PHE A 686 -23.95 -18.51 1.08
N LYS A 687 -24.17 -19.53 0.23
CA LYS A 687 -24.62 -19.32 -1.15
C LYS A 687 -25.96 -18.57 -1.21
N GLN A 688 -26.90 -18.89 -0.32
CA GLN A 688 -28.18 -18.19 -0.23
C GLN A 688 -28.00 -16.71 0.15
N VAL A 689 -27.19 -16.43 1.17
CA VAL A 689 -26.91 -15.07 1.64
C VAL A 689 -26.21 -14.22 0.56
N PHE A 690 -25.30 -14.83 -0.20
CA PHE A 690 -24.51 -14.14 -1.24
C PHE A 690 -25.19 -14.11 -2.62
N LYS A 691 -26.41 -14.62 -2.78
CA LYS A 691 -27.09 -14.78 -4.08
C LYS A 691 -27.04 -13.52 -4.97
N ASP A 692 -27.25 -12.33 -4.41
CA ASP A 692 -27.23 -11.08 -5.19
C ASP A 692 -25.83 -10.60 -5.57
N VAL A 693 -24.80 -11.10 -4.89
CA VAL A 693 -23.40 -10.88 -5.28
C VAL A 693 -23.09 -11.69 -6.54
N TYR A 694 -23.61 -12.92 -6.66
CA TYR A 694 -23.43 -13.75 -7.86
C TYR A 694 -23.96 -13.07 -9.13
N THR A 695 -25.07 -12.35 -9.04
CA THR A 695 -25.72 -11.69 -10.19
C THR A 695 -25.04 -10.39 -10.64
N HIS A 696 -24.32 -9.71 -9.75
CA HIS A 696 -23.70 -8.40 -10.02
C HIS A 696 -22.17 -8.44 -10.08
N LYS A 697 -21.57 -9.62 -9.94
CA LYS A 697 -20.13 -9.84 -9.76
C LYS A 697 -19.25 -9.21 -10.85
N ASP A 698 -19.76 -9.11 -12.08
CA ASP A 698 -19.05 -8.54 -13.24
C ASP A 698 -19.44 -7.09 -13.58
N LYS A 699 -20.44 -6.54 -12.87
CA LYS A 699 -21.05 -5.24 -13.16
C LYS A 699 -20.57 -4.11 -12.26
N LEU A 700 -20.12 -4.42 -11.04
CA LEU A 700 -19.84 -3.44 -9.99
C LEU A 700 -18.41 -3.50 -9.44
N GLY A 701 -17.94 -2.33 -9.00
CA GLY A 701 -16.74 -2.18 -8.19
C GLY A 701 -15.41 -2.26 -8.96
N GLY A 702 -14.35 -2.20 -8.18
CA GLY A 702 -12.96 -2.19 -8.65
C GLY A 702 -12.22 -0.95 -8.16
N SER A 703 -10.90 -1.02 -8.25
CA SER A 703 -10.01 0.09 -7.97
C SER A 703 -8.92 0.15 -9.03
N MET A 704 -8.42 1.36 -9.26
CA MET A 704 -7.24 1.54 -10.09
C MET A 704 -6.30 2.60 -9.54
N VAL A 705 -5.02 2.45 -9.83
CA VAL A 705 -3.97 3.41 -9.51
C VAL A 705 -3.40 3.92 -10.83
N CYS A 706 -3.51 5.21 -11.07
CA CYS A 706 -2.97 5.90 -12.24
C CYS A 706 -1.71 6.67 -11.84
N CYS A 707 -0.65 6.59 -12.64
CA CYS A 707 0.55 7.42 -12.51
C CYS A 707 0.59 8.46 -13.63
N ILE A 708 0.64 9.73 -13.26
CA ILE A 708 0.63 10.88 -14.17
C ILE A 708 1.93 11.66 -13.95
N LYS A 709 2.60 12.02 -15.04
CA LYS A 709 3.84 12.81 -15.02
C LYS A 709 3.60 14.11 -15.76
N GLU A 710 3.58 15.20 -15.01
CA GLU A 710 3.46 16.57 -15.50
C GLU A 710 4.76 17.33 -15.20
N GLN A 711 4.95 18.49 -15.82
CA GLN A 711 6.09 19.34 -15.51
C GLN A 711 6.04 19.72 -14.02
N GLY A 712 7.09 19.38 -13.27
CA GLY A 712 7.18 19.69 -11.84
C GLY A 712 6.42 18.75 -10.90
N VAL A 713 5.59 17.83 -11.41
CA VAL A 713 4.65 17.04 -10.59
C VAL A 713 4.59 15.57 -11.03
N LEU A 714 4.76 14.67 -10.06
CA LEU A 714 4.48 13.23 -10.21
C LEU A 714 3.26 12.90 -9.35
N ARG A 715 2.13 12.57 -10.01
CA ARG A 715 0.83 12.31 -9.39
C ARG A 715 0.49 10.83 -9.44
N TYR A 716 0.23 10.24 -8.27
CA TYR A 716 -0.39 8.93 -8.13
C TYR A 716 -1.85 9.14 -7.74
N LYS A 717 -2.78 8.76 -8.62
CA LYS A 717 -4.22 8.88 -8.39
C LYS A 717 -4.86 7.51 -8.22
N ILE A 718 -5.36 7.22 -7.03
CA ILE A 718 -6.15 6.03 -6.72
C ILE A 718 -7.62 6.38 -6.93
N ILE A 719 -8.32 5.57 -7.72
CA ILE A 719 -9.76 5.70 -8.00
C ILE A 719 -10.41 4.42 -7.52
N MET A 720 -11.41 4.53 -6.63
CA MET A 720 -12.10 3.41 -6.02
C MET A 720 -13.60 3.55 -6.22
N SER A 721 -14.25 2.50 -6.72
CA SER A 721 -15.71 2.43 -6.76
C SER A 721 -16.24 1.84 -5.45
N SER A 722 -17.00 2.64 -4.69
CA SER A 722 -17.69 2.19 -3.47
C SER A 722 -18.88 1.27 -3.75
N GLU A 723 -19.41 1.28 -4.99
CA GLU A 723 -20.58 0.49 -5.38
C GLU A 723 -20.40 -1.01 -5.13
N GLY A 724 -19.21 -1.56 -5.41
CA GLY A 724 -18.95 -2.99 -5.20
C GLY A 724 -18.95 -3.40 -3.73
N ALA A 725 -18.31 -2.58 -2.87
CA ALA A 725 -18.23 -2.85 -1.44
C ALA A 725 -19.57 -2.59 -0.74
N SER A 726 -20.25 -1.51 -1.10
CA SER A 726 -21.59 -1.20 -0.57
C SER A 726 -22.60 -2.26 -0.99
N HIS A 727 -22.59 -2.72 -2.25
CA HIS A 727 -23.45 -3.81 -2.72
C HIS A 727 -23.18 -5.11 -1.98
N LEU A 728 -21.91 -5.46 -1.76
CA LEU A 728 -21.52 -6.65 -0.99
C LEU A 728 -22.09 -6.60 0.44
N ILE A 729 -21.83 -5.52 1.17
CA ILE A 729 -22.28 -5.36 2.56
C ILE A 729 -23.80 -5.36 2.64
N ARG A 730 -24.47 -4.55 1.82
CA ARG A 730 -25.94 -4.43 1.83
C ARG A 730 -26.61 -5.74 1.45
N SER A 731 -26.18 -6.38 0.37
CA SER A 731 -26.79 -7.62 -0.10
C SER A 731 -26.64 -8.74 0.92
N VAL A 732 -25.43 -8.96 1.43
CA VAL A 732 -25.14 -10.03 2.40
C VAL A 732 -25.94 -9.81 3.68
N VAL A 733 -25.88 -8.61 4.27
CA VAL A 733 -26.57 -8.34 5.54
C VAL A 733 -28.09 -8.34 5.36
N ASN A 734 -28.61 -7.77 4.27
CA ASN A 734 -30.05 -7.75 4.01
C ASN A 734 -30.59 -9.16 3.76
N ASN A 735 -29.89 -9.99 2.99
CA ASN A 735 -30.30 -11.37 2.73
C ASN A 735 -30.23 -12.20 4.01
N PHE A 736 -29.17 -12.05 4.80
CA PHE A 736 -29.08 -12.71 6.10
C PHE A 736 -30.24 -12.32 7.03
N ALA A 737 -30.55 -11.02 7.13
CA ALA A 737 -31.66 -10.55 7.97
C ALA A 737 -33.02 -11.10 7.51
N THR A 738 -33.26 -11.08 6.20
CA THR A 738 -34.52 -11.52 5.59
C THR A 738 -34.72 -13.03 5.72
N GLU A 739 -33.66 -13.81 5.56
CA GLU A 739 -33.74 -15.28 5.56
C GLU A 739 -33.62 -15.88 6.95
N HIS A 740 -32.88 -15.25 7.86
CA HIS A 740 -32.56 -15.85 9.17
C HIS A 740 -33.02 -15.03 10.37
N MET A 741 -33.03 -13.69 10.34
CA MET A 741 -33.37 -12.89 11.53
C MET A 741 -34.87 -12.59 11.66
N HIS A 742 -35.53 -12.23 10.56
CA HIS A 742 -36.95 -11.83 10.59
C HIS A 742 -37.93 -13.00 10.58
N LYS A 743 -37.45 -14.23 10.31
CA LYS A 743 -38.26 -15.44 10.28
C LYS A 743 -37.86 -16.33 11.46
N PRO A 744 -38.77 -16.63 12.42
CA PRO A 744 -38.47 -17.55 13.52
C PRO A 744 -37.95 -18.92 13.05
N GLN A 745 -38.55 -19.47 12.00
CA GLN A 745 -38.09 -20.70 11.34
C GLN A 745 -36.69 -20.56 10.72
N GLY A 746 -36.34 -19.37 10.23
CA GLY A 746 -35.03 -19.07 9.65
C GLY A 746 -33.91 -19.10 10.69
N MET A 747 -34.17 -18.54 11.88
CA MET A 747 -33.25 -18.58 13.02
C MET A 747 -33.09 -19.99 13.57
N GLN A 748 -34.20 -20.73 13.71
CA GLN A 748 -34.17 -22.14 14.11
C GLN A 748 -33.37 -22.98 13.12
N ASN A 749 -33.57 -22.81 11.80
CA ASN A 749 -32.82 -23.51 10.77
C ASN A 749 -31.31 -23.18 10.81
N LEU A 750 -30.95 -21.90 11.04
CA LEU A 750 -29.56 -21.49 11.21
C LEU A 750 -28.93 -22.16 12.44
N GLN A 751 -29.63 -22.11 13.59
CA GLN A 751 -29.17 -22.75 14.83
C GLN A 751 -28.97 -24.25 14.64
N MET A 752 -29.95 -24.96 14.06
CA MET A 752 -29.87 -26.39 13.79
C MET A 752 -28.73 -26.77 12.84
N LYS A 753 -28.36 -25.89 11.90
CA LYS A 753 -27.30 -26.18 10.91
C LYS A 753 -25.90 -25.83 11.40
N VAL A 754 -25.76 -24.83 12.27
CA VAL A 754 -24.45 -24.29 12.68
C VAL A 754 -23.99 -24.87 14.02
N VAL A 755 -24.90 -25.10 14.96
CA VAL A 755 -24.58 -25.47 16.34
C VAL A 755 -25.11 -26.87 16.65
N GLN A 756 -24.23 -27.75 17.11
CA GLN A 756 -24.60 -29.03 17.72
C GLN A 756 -24.39 -29.01 19.23
N ARG A 757 -25.05 -29.92 19.95
CA ARG A 757 -25.09 -29.94 21.42
C ARG A 757 -23.70 -30.07 22.03
N ASN A 758 -22.79 -30.80 21.38
CA ASN A 758 -21.46 -31.11 21.92
C ASN A 758 -20.33 -30.24 21.32
N ASP A 759 -20.64 -29.29 20.43
CA ASP A 759 -19.64 -28.41 19.81
C ASP A 759 -18.83 -27.64 20.88
N GLY A 760 -17.50 -27.68 20.79
CA GLY A 760 -16.57 -26.95 21.66
C GLY A 760 -16.51 -27.43 23.13
N ARG A 761 -17.23 -28.49 23.50
CA ARG A 761 -17.36 -28.98 24.89
C ARG A 761 -16.41 -30.12 25.27
N LEU A 762 -15.40 -30.43 24.45
CA LEU A 762 -14.42 -31.47 24.82
C LEU A 762 -13.59 -31.06 26.04
N LYS A 763 -13.77 -31.81 27.13
CA LYS A 763 -12.75 -31.94 28.18
C LYS A 763 -11.78 -33.03 27.71
N LEU A 764 -10.47 -32.74 27.66
CA LEU A 764 -9.38 -33.68 27.29
C LEU A 764 -9.55 -35.11 27.85
N ARG A 765 -10.19 -35.24 29.02
CA ARG A 765 -10.42 -36.51 29.73
C ARG A 765 -11.46 -37.45 29.10
N LYS A 766 -12.21 -37.01 28.07
CA LYS A 766 -13.26 -37.83 27.42
C LYS A 766 -12.94 -38.25 25.98
N ALA A 767 -11.78 -37.87 25.44
CA ALA A 767 -11.33 -38.34 24.13
C ALA A 767 -10.73 -39.75 24.26
N ILE A 768 -11.25 -40.70 23.47
CA ILE A 768 -10.81 -42.10 23.43
C ILE A 768 -9.72 -42.29 22.37
N PHE A 769 -9.69 -41.47 21.33
CA PHE A 769 -8.68 -41.53 20.28
C PHE A 769 -8.41 -40.13 19.70
N PHE A 770 -7.15 -39.81 19.45
CA PHE A 770 -6.74 -38.60 18.73
C PHE A 770 -6.16 -38.96 17.37
N ASN A 771 -6.48 -38.15 16.36
CA ASN A 771 -5.74 -38.20 15.11
C ASN A 771 -4.30 -37.73 15.38
N PRO A 772 -3.28 -38.57 15.14
CA PRO A 772 -1.87 -38.23 15.42
C PRO A 772 -1.39 -36.96 14.70
N VAL A 773 -2.01 -36.61 13.56
CA VAL A 773 -1.68 -35.38 12.81
C VAL A 773 -2.00 -34.13 13.63
N TRP A 774 -3.07 -34.17 14.43
CA TRP A 774 -3.56 -33.00 15.19
C TRP A 774 -3.25 -33.05 16.67
N GLU A 775 -2.88 -34.22 17.20
CA GLU A 775 -2.61 -34.44 18.62
C GLU A 775 -1.68 -33.37 19.25
N PRO A 776 -0.55 -32.96 18.64
CA PRO A 776 0.30 -31.90 19.19
C PRO A 776 -0.42 -30.54 19.29
N LEU A 777 -1.20 -30.18 18.27
CA LEU A 777 -1.92 -28.91 18.21
C LEU A 777 -3.10 -28.89 19.19
N LEU A 778 -3.86 -29.99 19.26
CA LEU A 778 -4.97 -30.14 20.21
C LEU A 778 -4.47 -30.03 21.65
N HIS A 779 -3.39 -30.72 22.01
CA HIS A 779 -2.78 -30.59 23.33
C HIS A 779 -2.32 -29.16 23.65
N MET A 780 -1.85 -28.39 22.67
CA MET A 780 -1.49 -26.99 22.85
C MET A 780 -2.72 -26.09 23.06
N PHE A 781 -3.76 -26.24 22.24
CA PHE A 781 -5.01 -25.47 22.35
C PHE A 781 -5.73 -25.70 23.69
N PHE A 782 -5.70 -26.93 24.21
CA PHE A 782 -6.32 -27.27 25.49
C PHE A 782 -5.46 -26.96 26.72
N ARG A 783 -4.16 -26.65 26.56
CA ARG A 783 -3.30 -26.14 27.66
C ARG A 783 -3.38 -24.62 27.83
N MET A 784 -3.84 -23.89 26.80
CA MET A 784 -3.98 -22.43 26.82
C MET A 784 -5.37 -21.95 27.28
N ARG A 785 -6.34 -22.87 27.43
CA ARG A 785 -7.61 -22.65 28.14
C ARG A 785 -7.51 -23.29 29.52
#